data_AF-A0AAE1D228-F1
#
_entry.id   AF-A0AAE1D228-F1
#
_cell.length_a   1.000
_cell.length_b   1.000
_cell.length_c   1.000
_cell.angle_alpha   90.00
_cell.angle_beta   90.00
_cell.angle_gamma   90.00
#
_symmetry.space_group_name_H-M   'P 1'
#
loop_
_entity.id
_entity.type
_entity.pdbx_description
1 polymer ?
#
loop_
_entity_poly.entity_id
_entity_poly.type
_entity_poly.pdbx_seq_one_letter_code
_entity_poly.pdbx_strand_id
1 'polypeptide(L)'
;MNEREQICHSLITWLHTFSPAAPHETPEDLCDGVAIAQALSDIAPAYFTPSWLSTIKSEDLNNWRLKVTNLKKILKGILEYNLEILGITMQGFQMPDVNAIGEYCDSQELGRLLQLVLNVAINCENKGDHIQTIMSMEEDVQQIIKNAIQELMAKESSPSEDIEAELQEQLKRVSDELNRALENKEELLQRCHELDTQVASLQEERQSLVLDRDKLEERLAMAESLEDLSTPAGKKLGQLQSLVDTLQEEIYKLESGKDDFRIKYEVLSKDFADLKEKNSELSKLASESRAMKDELDILRHTSEQLAKSESTIELYKKKLEDLSDLKGQMKIMEEKNTNYMQQQIEMEEELKRVTSLKQQLETYKKQTVELQNKTAEETKRADKAEFEFKRMQEKTATLQREKERVLMECDSLREMNEEMKCSQFQNTGLGTAADLEQPMGNLEMLSLPPEVKERLMRLEHENKMLKMGSGAGNEDSTTVSSDLLDAANARKNELETEVRLLTQRLMEVQAQLEDLQETEKSATAASSHEAVRTRQQLQEVRQRVEERDRQLEQRQQQADELTQRLTEQSEKNTELADQLARKDEEICVMEERYRKYLEKAKNVIKSLDPRHNSDSTSEIYSLKNQVHEKDSYISYLEKDQEKMKSIRDKEERLVVTAWYNLGMQLHRQAAEERLANSSMGQSFLARQRAVHTRRANTINSLHNSTSPSLEQEGPLSIRTPTTKRRFSFRRNKTPTEPVTLGMRPTSLQSGFIHTIPQEQEESEFPEIKQNHFSDGTLT
;
A
#
# COMPACT_ATOMS: atom_id res chain seq x y z
N MET A 1 103.18 -15.43 15.82
CA MET A 1 104.52 -14.98 15.41
C MET A 1 105.24 -16.16 14.83
N ASN A 2 105.87 -15.98 13.68
CA ASN A 2 106.71 -17.02 13.09
C ASN A 2 107.88 -17.31 14.07
N GLU A 3 108.35 -18.55 14.15
CA GLU A 3 109.42 -18.95 15.10
C GLU A 3 110.66 -18.05 14.98
N ARG A 4 110.97 -17.62 13.76
CA ARG A 4 112.07 -16.72 13.43
C ARG A 4 111.83 -15.25 13.85
N GLU A 5 110.57 -14.82 13.91
CA GLU A 5 110.15 -13.51 14.45
C GLU A 5 110.34 -13.48 15.97
N GLN A 6 110.08 -14.61 16.64
CA GLN A 6 110.31 -14.78 18.08
C GLN A 6 111.80 -14.72 18.44
N ILE A 7 112.67 -15.26 17.57
CA ILE A 7 114.12 -15.13 17.70
C ILE A 7 114.51 -13.64 17.64
N CYS A 8 114.00 -12.88 16.68
CA CYS A 8 114.28 -11.45 16.59
C CYS A 8 113.87 -10.71 17.87
N HIS A 9 112.63 -10.86 18.33
CA HIS A 9 112.18 -10.17 19.55
C HIS A 9 112.99 -10.55 20.80
N SER A 10 113.33 -11.83 20.97
CA SER A 10 114.12 -12.31 22.11
C SER A 10 115.55 -11.76 22.10
N LEU A 11 116.15 -11.64 20.91
CA LEU A 11 117.47 -11.04 20.73
C LEU A 11 117.45 -9.52 20.93
N ILE A 12 116.34 -8.84 20.62
CA ILE A 12 116.15 -7.42 20.94
C ILE A 12 116.09 -7.23 22.46
N THR A 13 115.35 -8.09 23.19
CA THR A 13 115.31 -8.08 24.65
C THR A 13 116.71 -8.28 25.25
N TRP A 14 117.54 -9.13 24.64
CA TRP A 14 118.93 -9.28 25.05
C TRP A 14 119.77 -8.05 24.74
N LEU A 15 119.56 -7.41 23.58
CA LEU A 15 120.26 -6.18 23.22
C LEU A 15 119.97 -5.02 24.18
N HIS A 16 118.77 -4.95 24.77
CA HIS A 16 118.41 -3.96 25.82
C HIS A 16 119.38 -3.98 27.01
N THR A 17 119.99 -5.13 27.31
CA THR A 17 120.93 -5.26 28.44
C THR A 17 122.21 -4.43 28.27
N PHE A 18 122.55 -4.05 27.03
CA PHE A 18 123.69 -3.18 26.72
C PHE A 18 123.34 -1.69 26.77
N SER A 19 122.04 -1.35 26.77
CA SER A 19 121.52 0.02 26.80
C SER A 19 122.23 1.00 25.83
N PRO A 20 122.30 0.70 24.52
CA PRO A 20 122.87 1.62 23.53
C PRO A 20 122.14 2.98 23.55
N ALA A 21 122.87 4.05 23.23
CA ALA A 21 122.34 5.41 23.25
C ALA A 21 121.29 5.68 22.15
N ALA A 22 121.30 4.89 21.07
CA ALA A 22 120.29 4.94 20.01
C ALA A 22 119.00 4.19 20.41
N PRO A 23 117.82 4.55 19.85
CA PRO A 23 116.58 3.82 20.06
C PRO A 23 116.72 2.35 19.68
N HIS A 24 116.18 1.44 20.49
CA HIS A 24 116.38 -0.01 20.31
C HIS A 24 115.22 -0.85 20.88
N GLU A 25 114.03 -0.27 21.05
CA GLU A 25 112.86 -0.97 21.63
C GLU A 25 112.15 -1.87 20.61
N THR A 26 112.11 -1.45 19.35
CA THR A 26 111.38 -2.16 18.29
C THR A 26 112.30 -2.64 17.18
N PRO A 27 111.89 -3.65 16.39
CA PRO A 27 112.64 -4.09 15.21
C PRO A 27 112.96 -2.93 14.25
N GLU A 28 112.02 -2.00 14.08
CA GLU A 28 112.16 -0.84 13.18
C GLU A 28 113.26 0.13 13.63
N ASP A 29 113.48 0.26 14.94
CA ASP A 29 114.52 1.11 15.52
C ASP A 29 115.93 0.58 15.22
N LEU A 30 116.09 -0.75 15.13
CA LEU A 30 117.38 -1.40 14.89
C LEU A 30 117.74 -1.52 13.40
N CYS A 31 116.78 -1.30 12.50
CA CYS A 31 116.99 -1.41 11.06
C CYS A 31 117.98 -0.39 10.49
N ASP A 32 118.32 0.67 11.23
CA ASP A 32 119.34 1.64 10.83
C ASP A 32 120.78 1.20 11.14
N GLY A 33 120.92 0.15 11.96
CA GLY A 33 122.19 -0.43 12.42
C GLY A 33 122.93 0.38 13.49
N VAL A 34 122.47 1.56 13.90
CA VAL A 34 123.23 2.44 14.80
C VAL A 34 123.32 1.82 16.20
N ALA A 35 122.21 1.37 16.76
CA ALA A 35 122.17 0.70 18.06
C ALA A 35 122.97 -0.62 18.05
N ILE A 36 122.90 -1.38 16.95
CA ILE A 36 123.66 -2.63 16.78
C ILE A 36 125.16 -2.36 16.77
N ALA A 37 125.61 -1.31 16.08
CA ALA A 37 127.01 -0.93 16.04
C ALA A 37 127.52 -0.46 17.41
N GLN A 38 126.70 0.27 18.17
CA GLN A 38 127.02 0.67 19.54
C GLN A 38 127.19 -0.55 20.44
N ALA A 39 126.23 -1.48 20.40
CA ALA A 39 126.33 -2.73 21.16
C ALA A 39 127.59 -3.54 20.79
N LEU A 40 127.95 -3.64 19.50
CA LEU A 40 129.20 -4.29 19.08
C LEU A 40 130.45 -3.60 19.64
N SER A 41 130.44 -2.27 19.73
CA SER A 41 131.53 -1.49 20.33
C SER A 41 131.67 -1.79 21.83
N ASP A 42 130.56 -2.00 22.54
CA ASP A 42 130.57 -2.38 23.96
C ASP A 42 130.97 -3.84 24.18
N ILE A 43 130.53 -4.73 23.28
CA ILE A 43 130.81 -6.18 23.35
C ILE A 43 132.30 -6.49 23.11
N ALA A 44 132.89 -5.89 22.07
CA ALA A 44 134.28 -6.14 21.70
C ALA A 44 135.00 -4.83 21.36
N PRO A 45 135.26 -3.97 22.37
CA PRO A 45 135.85 -2.64 22.18
C PRO A 45 137.26 -2.69 21.59
N ALA A 46 137.97 -3.81 21.76
CA ALA A 46 139.30 -4.03 21.19
C ALA A 46 139.30 -4.03 19.65
N TYR A 47 138.21 -4.47 19.02
CA TYR A 47 138.07 -4.51 17.56
C TYR A 47 137.12 -3.44 17.03
N PHE A 48 135.92 -3.36 17.61
CA PHE A 48 134.92 -2.35 17.28
C PHE A 48 135.23 -1.05 18.03
N THR A 49 136.36 -0.45 17.69
CA THR A 49 136.88 0.77 18.31
C THR A 49 135.94 1.97 18.10
N PRO A 50 136.03 3.03 18.93
CA PRO A 50 135.28 4.27 18.70
C PRO A 50 135.52 4.88 17.31
N SER A 51 136.72 4.68 16.73
CA SER A 51 137.01 5.05 15.35
C SER A 51 136.20 4.26 14.33
N TRP A 52 136.00 2.95 14.53
CA TRP A 52 135.11 2.15 13.69
C TRP A 52 133.65 2.59 13.83
N LEU A 53 133.20 2.84 15.06
CA LEU A 53 131.84 3.31 15.34
C LEU A 53 131.55 4.64 14.65
N SER A 54 132.53 5.55 14.57
CA SER A 54 132.39 6.83 13.84
C SER A 54 132.17 6.68 12.33
N THR A 55 132.45 5.50 11.76
CA THR A 55 132.16 5.22 10.34
C THR A 55 130.68 4.94 10.08
N ILE A 56 129.90 4.66 11.12
CA ILE A 56 128.45 4.46 11.08
C ILE A 56 127.79 5.82 11.21
N LYS A 57 126.97 6.20 10.22
CA LYS A 57 126.35 7.52 10.16
C LYS A 57 125.01 7.52 10.91
N SER A 58 124.82 8.46 11.82
CA SER A 58 123.60 8.63 12.62
C SER A 58 122.67 9.78 12.16
N GLU A 59 123.03 10.49 11.09
CA GLU A 59 122.24 11.59 10.51
C GLU A 59 121.42 11.10 9.30
N ASP A 60 120.21 11.64 9.07
CA ASP A 60 119.29 11.29 7.98
C ASP A 60 118.81 9.81 7.94
N LEU A 61 118.44 9.27 9.11
CA LEU A 61 118.00 7.88 9.31
C LEU A 61 116.71 7.49 8.56
N ASN A 62 116.01 8.42 7.91
CA ASN A 62 114.88 8.11 7.01
C ASN A 62 115.34 7.58 5.64
N ASN A 63 116.63 7.71 5.30
CA ASN A 63 117.16 7.23 4.03
C ASN A 63 117.51 5.74 4.11
N TRP A 64 116.65 4.86 3.57
CA TRP A 64 116.86 3.41 3.59
C TRP A 64 118.21 2.98 2.98
N ARG A 65 118.70 3.68 1.94
CA ARG A 65 120.02 3.37 1.36
C ARG A 65 121.16 3.60 2.33
N LEU A 66 121.01 4.58 3.22
CA LEU A 66 121.98 4.85 4.26
C LEU A 66 121.92 3.76 5.34
N LYS A 67 120.71 3.34 5.75
CA LYS A 67 120.50 2.19 6.65
C LYS A 67 121.20 0.94 6.12
N VAL A 68 120.94 0.57 4.86
CA VAL A 68 121.60 -0.58 4.20
C VAL A 68 123.11 -0.42 4.17
N THR A 69 123.63 0.79 3.97
CA THR A 69 125.08 1.04 3.97
C THR A 69 125.69 0.85 5.35
N ASN A 70 125.02 1.28 6.42
CA ASN A 70 125.44 1.03 7.80
C ASN A 70 125.39 -0.47 8.12
N LEU A 71 124.29 -1.15 7.80
CA LEU A 71 124.14 -2.61 8.01
C LEU A 71 125.18 -3.42 7.24
N LYS A 72 125.55 -3.02 6.00
CA LYS A 72 126.64 -3.64 5.24
C LYS A 72 127.99 -3.51 5.96
N LYS A 73 128.27 -2.35 6.57
CA LYS A 73 129.50 -2.16 7.35
C LYS A 73 129.51 -3.01 8.62
N ILE A 74 128.36 -3.11 9.29
CA ILE A 74 128.19 -3.91 10.50
C ILE A 74 128.37 -5.39 10.19
N LEU A 75 127.63 -5.92 9.21
CA LEU A 75 127.74 -7.31 8.80
C LEU A 75 129.17 -7.64 8.35
N LYS A 76 129.78 -6.76 7.55
CA LYS A 76 131.19 -6.92 7.14
C LYS A 76 132.11 -6.98 8.37
N GLY A 77 131.98 -6.05 9.30
CA GLY A 77 132.80 -6.02 10.52
C GLY A 77 132.60 -7.25 11.41
N ILE A 78 131.37 -7.76 11.53
CA ILE A 78 131.08 -9.01 12.25
C ILE A 78 131.75 -10.20 11.55
N LEU A 79 131.64 -10.31 10.22
CA LEU A 79 132.25 -11.42 9.47
C LEU A 79 133.78 -11.37 9.53
N GLU A 80 134.37 -10.17 9.42
CA GLU A 80 135.81 -9.97 9.58
C GLU A 80 136.25 -10.31 11.02
N TYR A 81 135.51 -9.90 12.06
CA TYR A 81 135.79 -10.30 13.44
C TYR A 81 135.74 -11.83 13.65
N ASN A 82 134.69 -12.47 13.14
CA ASN A 82 134.54 -13.93 13.24
C ASN A 82 135.69 -14.66 12.54
N LEU A 83 136.12 -14.18 11.36
CA LEU A 83 137.18 -14.82 10.60
C LEU A 83 138.58 -14.52 11.12
N GLU A 84 138.89 -13.24 11.38
CA GLU A 84 140.24 -12.76 11.69
C GLU A 84 140.60 -12.90 13.17
N ILE A 85 139.64 -12.71 14.08
CA ILE A 85 139.87 -12.79 15.53
C ILE A 85 139.44 -14.13 16.10
N LEU A 86 138.22 -14.56 15.80
CA LEU A 86 137.72 -15.83 16.35
C LEU A 86 138.24 -17.06 15.57
N GLY A 87 138.70 -16.87 14.32
CA GLY A 87 139.14 -17.96 13.45
C GLY A 87 138.00 -18.90 13.02
N ILE A 88 136.75 -18.45 13.13
CA ILE A 88 135.54 -19.26 12.87
C ILE A 88 135.00 -18.91 11.47
N THR A 89 134.96 -19.90 10.58
CA THR A 89 134.24 -19.80 9.30
C THR A 89 132.81 -20.31 9.48
N MET A 90 131.83 -19.41 9.30
CA MET A 90 130.40 -19.74 9.35
C MET A 90 129.99 -20.59 8.13
N GLN A 91 130.10 -21.92 8.21
CA GLN A 91 129.64 -22.84 7.15
C GLN A 91 128.21 -23.30 7.44
N GLY A 92 127.29 -23.14 6.49
CA GLY A 92 125.89 -23.59 6.61
C GLY A 92 124.90 -22.56 7.18
N PHE A 93 125.36 -21.43 7.73
CA PHE A 93 124.48 -20.35 8.19
C PHE A 93 124.01 -19.46 7.02
N GLN A 94 122.69 -19.21 6.93
CA GLN A 94 122.13 -18.30 5.92
C GLN A 94 122.46 -16.84 6.29
N MET A 95 123.21 -16.16 5.43
CA MET A 95 123.64 -14.78 5.66
C MET A 95 122.44 -13.81 5.61
N PRO A 96 122.35 -12.85 6.55
CA PRO A 96 121.21 -11.92 6.61
C PRO A 96 121.18 -10.96 5.42
N ASP A 97 120.02 -10.78 4.79
CA ASP A 97 119.84 -9.81 3.71
C ASP A 97 119.67 -8.38 4.27
N VAL A 98 120.78 -7.67 4.37
CA VAL A 98 120.84 -6.27 4.80
C VAL A 98 120.02 -5.31 3.93
N ASN A 99 119.68 -5.64 2.68
CA ASN A 99 118.80 -4.78 1.87
C ASN A 99 117.33 -4.92 2.33
N ALA A 100 116.90 -6.15 2.62
CA ALA A 100 115.56 -6.42 3.13
C ALA A 100 115.33 -5.74 4.50
N ILE A 101 116.34 -5.76 5.38
CA ILE A 101 116.30 -5.05 6.67
C ILE A 101 116.19 -3.54 6.46
N GLY A 102 117.04 -2.94 5.61
CA GLY A 102 117.06 -1.50 5.46
C GLY A 102 115.87 -0.90 4.70
N GLU A 103 115.32 -1.60 3.69
CA GLU A 103 114.21 -1.11 2.84
C GLU A 103 112.83 -1.47 3.39
N TYR A 104 112.67 -2.69 3.95
CA TYR A 104 111.37 -3.22 4.38
C TYR A 104 111.25 -3.45 5.89
N CYS A 105 112.31 -3.20 6.67
CA CYS A 105 112.37 -3.48 8.11
C CYS A 105 112.00 -4.94 8.45
N ASP A 106 112.45 -5.88 7.62
CA ASP A 106 112.14 -7.30 7.79
C ASP A 106 112.73 -7.84 9.11
N SER A 107 111.83 -8.21 10.04
CA SER A 107 112.17 -8.71 11.36
C SER A 107 112.87 -10.07 11.32
N GLN A 108 112.66 -10.86 10.27
CA GLN A 108 113.27 -12.18 10.11
C GLN A 108 114.77 -12.07 9.81
N GLU A 109 115.10 -11.23 8.83
CA GLU A 109 116.49 -10.96 8.44
C GLU A 109 117.23 -10.16 9.51
N LEU A 110 116.53 -9.26 10.22
CA LEU A 110 117.08 -8.56 11.37
C LEU A 110 117.44 -9.53 12.51
N GLY A 111 116.57 -10.51 12.80
CA GLY A 111 116.84 -11.55 13.78
C GLY A 111 118.12 -12.34 13.47
N ARG A 112 118.35 -12.66 12.18
CA ARG A 112 119.59 -13.33 11.73
C ARG A 112 120.82 -12.45 11.91
N LEU A 113 120.73 -11.14 11.67
CA LEU A 113 121.83 -10.21 11.92
C LEU A 113 122.15 -10.12 13.42
N LEU A 114 121.13 -10.01 14.27
CA LEU A 114 121.31 -10.01 15.73
C LEU A 114 121.88 -11.34 16.25
N GLN A 115 121.54 -12.46 15.62
CA GLN A 115 122.10 -13.77 15.95
C GLN A 115 123.62 -13.80 15.70
N LEU A 116 124.11 -13.15 14.63
CA LEU A 116 125.54 -12.97 14.41
C LEU A 116 126.21 -12.04 15.44
N VAL A 117 125.51 -11.00 15.92
CA VAL A 117 125.99 -10.12 17.00
C VAL A 117 126.09 -10.89 18.31
N LEU A 118 125.10 -11.72 18.62
CA LEU A 118 125.15 -12.64 19.75
C LEU A 118 126.34 -13.59 19.63
N ASN A 119 126.64 -14.11 18.44
CA ASN A 119 127.82 -14.96 18.21
C ASN A 119 129.13 -14.23 18.56
N VAL A 120 129.21 -12.93 18.26
CA VAL A 120 130.35 -12.10 18.67
C VAL A 120 130.40 -11.98 20.19
N ALA A 121 129.28 -11.73 20.87
CA ALA A 121 129.25 -11.55 22.31
C ALA A 121 129.59 -12.80 23.13
N ILE A 122 129.17 -13.98 22.69
CA ILE A 122 129.49 -15.24 23.39
C ILE A 122 130.92 -15.72 23.12
N ASN A 123 131.61 -15.14 22.12
CA ASN A 123 132.96 -15.54 21.75
C ASN A 123 134.01 -14.43 21.98
N CYS A 124 133.62 -13.24 22.43
CA CYS A 124 134.56 -12.17 22.73
C CYS A 124 135.39 -12.46 24.00
N GLU A 125 136.39 -11.62 24.27
CA GLU A 125 137.28 -11.77 25.44
C GLU A 125 136.50 -11.74 26.77
N ASN A 126 135.43 -10.92 26.84
CA ASN A 126 134.55 -10.78 28.01
C ASN A 126 133.29 -11.66 27.93
N LYS A 127 133.31 -12.76 27.16
CA LYS A 127 132.16 -13.65 26.96
C LYS A 127 131.51 -14.15 28.25
N GLY A 128 132.28 -14.29 29.34
CA GLY A 128 131.76 -14.74 30.63
C GLY A 128 130.66 -13.83 31.18
N ASP A 129 130.86 -12.51 31.06
CA ASP A 129 129.89 -11.53 31.55
C ASP A 129 128.64 -11.52 30.66
N HIS A 130 128.79 -11.59 29.34
CA HIS A 130 127.66 -11.64 28.42
C HIS A 130 126.83 -12.92 28.56
N ILE A 131 127.48 -14.07 28.76
CA ILE A 131 126.80 -15.34 29.03
C ILE A 131 126.08 -15.26 30.39
N GLN A 132 126.69 -14.66 31.41
CA GLN A 132 126.03 -14.46 32.71
C GLN A 132 124.82 -13.54 32.60
N THR A 133 124.88 -12.48 31.79
CA THR A 133 123.73 -11.63 31.48
C THR A 133 122.62 -12.44 30.83
N ILE A 134 122.91 -13.26 29.82
CA ILE A 134 121.93 -14.17 29.19
C ILE A 134 121.29 -15.09 30.25
N MET A 135 122.10 -15.69 31.13
CA MET A 135 121.63 -16.57 32.21
C MET A 135 120.78 -15.86 33.28
N SER A 136 120.77 -14.53 33.32
CA SER A 136 119.91 -13.75 34.22
C SER A 136 118.59 -13.30 33.59
N MET A 137 118.41 -13.53 32.27
CA MET A 137 117.19 -13.21 31.55
C MET A 137 116.06 -14.20 31.83
N GLU A 138 114.85 -13.93 31.33
CA GLU A 138 113.71 -14.85 31.44
C GLU A 138 113.97 -16.19 30.74
N GLU A 139 113.44 -17.28 31.30
CA GLU A 139 113.70 -18.67 30.85
C GLU A 139 113.31 -18.90 29.38
N ASP A 140 112.21 -18.29 28.94
CA ASP A 140 111.75 -18.38 27.55
C ASP A 140 112.74 -17.70 26.58
N VAL A 141 113.29 -16.54 26.98
CA VAL A 141 114.30 -15.82 26.20
C VAL A 141 115.62 -16.59 26.21
N GLN A 142 116.03 -17.18 27.33
CA GLN A 142 117.22 -18.02 27.43
C GLN A 142 117.14 -19.23 26.49
N GLN A 143 115.98 -19.89 26.42
CA GLN A 143 115.78 -21.04 25.56
C GLN A 143 115.85 -20.67 24.07
N ILE A 144 115.27 -19.54 23.68
CA ILE A 144 115.34 -19.03 22.31
C ILE A 144 116.78 -18.64 21.94
N ILE A 145 117.49 -17.94 22.83
CA ILE A 145 118.91 -17.57 22.64
C ILE A 145 119.78 -18.83 22.54
N LYS A 146 119.56 -19.82 23.39
CA LYS A 146 120.28 -21.11 23.33
C LYS A 146 120.08 -21.80 21.99
N ASN A 147 118.84 -21.86 21.49
CA ASN A 147 118.55 -22.44 20.18
C ASN A 147 119.25 -21.65 19.07
N ALA A 148 119.26 -20.31 19.16
CA ALA A 148 119.96 -19.46 18.20
C ALA A 148 121.49 -19.68 18.22
N ILE A 149 122.10 -19.93 19.38
CA ILE A 149 123.53 -20.29 19.49
C ILE A 149 123.80 -21.68 18.92
N GLN A 150 122.93 -22.66 19.20
CA GLN A 150 123.08 -24.03 18.69
C GLN A 150 123.00 -24.09 17.16
N GLU A 151 122.11 -23.30 16.56
CA GLU A 151 122.01 -23.17 15.10
C GLU A 151 123.31 -22.65 14.47
N LEU A 152 124.05 -21.77 15.17
CA LEU A 152 125.34 -21.24 14.70
C LEU A 152 126.52 -22.21 14.86
N MET A 153 126.41 -23.23 15.72
CA MET A 153 127.51 -24.17 16.05
C MET A 153 127.37 -25.57 15.41
N ALA A 154 126.30 -25.85 14.67
CA ALA A 154 126.08 -27.14 14.03
C ALA A 154 127.05 -27.36 12.85
N LYS A 155 128.17 -28.04 13.13
CA LYS A 155 129.22 -28.42 12.18
C LYS A 155 129.02 -29.89 11.79
N GLU A 156 128.68 -30.18 10.53
CA GLU A 156 128.59 -31.56 10.04
C GLU A 156 129.98 -32.24 10.08
N SER A 157 130.08 -33.24 10.95
CA SER A 157 131.24 -34.10 11.15
C SER A 157 131.19 -35.29 10.21
N SER A 158 132.15 -35.39 9.29
CA SER A 158 132.53 -36.65 8.64
C SER A 158 133.32 -37.52 9.63
N PRO A 159 132.99 -38.82 9.74
CA PRO A 159 134.06 -39.80 9.68
C PRO A 159 133.69 -41.08 8.90
N SER A 160 134.56 -41.42 7.97
CA SER A 160 134.81 -42.79 7.51
C SER A 160 135.31 -43.64 8.68
N GLU A 161 134.56 -44.66 9.07
CA GLU A 161 134.99 -46.04 9.43
C GLU A 161 133.85 -46.80 10.18
N ASP A 162 132.65 -46.86 9.60
CA ASP A 162 131.58 -47.78 10.04
C ASP A 162 130.63 -48.15 8.87
N ILE A 163 131.24 -48.37 7.70
CA ILE A 163 130.60 -48.48 6.38
C ILE A 163 129.44 -49.49 6.36
N GLU A 164 129.47 -50.57 7.15
CA GLU A 164 128.48 -51.63 7.00
C GLU A 164 127.17 -51.39 7.77
N ALA A 165 127.23 -50.78 8.97
CA ALA A 165 126.04 -50.44 9.74
C ALA A 165 125.40 -49.13 9.23
N GLU A 166 126.21 -48.16 8.83
CA GLU A 166 125.72 -46.87 8.34
C GLU A 166 125.19 -46.95 6.91
N LEU A 167 125.74 -47.81 6.03
CA LEU A 167 125.06 -48.12 4.75
C LEU A 167 123.69 -48.75 5.01
N GLN A 168 123.53 -49.58 6.03
CA GLN A 168 122.27 -50.26 6.29
C GLN A 168 121.21 -49.29 6.83
N GLU A 169 121.61 -48.33 7.66
CA GLU A 169 120.72 -47.26 8.13
C GLU A 169 120.42 -46.21 7.06
N GLN A 170 121.41 -45.83 6.23
CA GLN A 170 121.17 -44.95 5.08
C GLN A 170 120.30 -45.61 4.00
N LEU A 171 120.51 -46.90 3.71
CA LEU A 171 119.65 -47.67 2.81
C LEU A 171 118.21 -47.72 3.33
N LYS A 172 118.03 -47.85 4.64
CA LYS A 172 116.71 -47.79 5.29
C LYS A 172 116.08 -46.41 5.14
N ARG A 173 116.81 -45.32 5.40
CA ARG A 173 116.29 -43.94 5.21
C ARG A 173 115.90 -43.68 3.76
N VAL A 174 116.74 -44.04 2.80
CA VAL A 174 116.44 -43.90 1.36
C VAL A 174 115.25 -44.76 0.96
N SER A 175 115.12 -45.96 1.52
CA SER A 175 113.94 -46.82 1.30
C SER A 175 112.66 -46.21 1.85
N ASP A 176 112.71 -45.62 3.05
CA ASP A 176 111.57 -44.94 3.67
C ASP A 176 111.17 -43.68 2.88
N GLU A 177 112.15 -42.95 2.35
CA GLU A 177 111.94 -41.76 1.52
C GLU A 177 111.36 -42.12 0.14
N LEU A 178 111.80 -43.24 -0.44
CA LEU A 178 111.22 -43.81 -1.66
C LEU A 178 109.78 -44.25 -1.43
N ASN A 179 109.47 -44.88 -0.30
CA ASN A 179 108.10 -45.28 0.05
C ASN A 179 107.19 -44.06 0.21
N ARG A 180 107.63 -42.99 0.90
CA ARG A 180 106.88 -41.73 0.99
C ARG A 180 106.66 -41.08 -0.37
N ALA A 181 107.66 -41.13 -1.26
CA ALA A 181 107.51 -40.62 -2.63
C ALA A 181 106.53 -41.45 -3.46
N LEU A 182 106.48 -42.77 -3.25
CA LEU A 182 105.50 -43.65 -3.88
C LEU A 182 104.08 -43.41 -3.34
N GLU A 183 103.91 -43.20 -2.03
CA GLU A 183 102.62 -42.82 -1.42
C GLU A 183 102.12 -41.48 -1.98
N ASN A 184 102.96 -40.44 -2.01
CA ASN A 184 102.60 -39.15 -2.59
C ASN A 184 102.26 -39.25 -4.09
N LYS A 185 102.95 -40.12 -4.83
CA LYS A 185 102.64 -40.39 -6.25
C LYS A 185 101.26 -41.04 -6.38
N GLU A 186 100.93 -41.99 -5.52
CA GLU A 186 99.61 -42.64 -5.51
C GLU A 186 98.50 -41.65 -5.15
N GLU A 187 98.71 -40.78 -4.16
CA GLU A 187 97.75 -39.71 -3.80
C GLU A 187 97.52 -38.73 -4.96
N LEU A 188 98.58 -38.33 -5.67
CA LEU A 188 98.45 -37.48 -6.85
C LEU A 188 97.71 -38.19 -8.00
N LEU A 189 97.95 -39.49 -8.20
CA LEU A 189 97.21 -40.27 -9.19
C LEU A 189 95.73 -40.39 -8.82
N GLN A 190 95.42 -40.62 -7.55
CA GLN A 190 94.04 -40.62 -7.06
C GLN A 190 93.38 -39.26 -7.27
N ARG A 191 94.10 -38.16 -6.98
CA ARG A 191 93.58 -36.81 -7.21
C ARG A 191 93.35 -36.50 -8.68
N CYS A 192 94.23 -36.95 -9.56
CA CYS A 192 94.04 -36.85 -11.01
C CYS A 192 92.79 -37.63 -11.43
N HIS A 193 92.60 -38.85 -10.94
CA HIS A 193 91.42 -39.66 -11.24
C HIS A 193 90.12 -39.01 -10.75
N GLU A 194 90.12 -38.43 -9.56
CA GLU A 194 88.98 -37.67 -9.02
C GLU A 194 88.65 -36.45 -9.88
N LEU A 195 89.66 -35.69 -10.31
CA LEU A 195 89.47 -34.53 -11.18
C LEU A 195 88.95 -34.95 -12.56
N ASP A 196 89.47 -36.02 -13.14
CA ASP A 196 88.97 -36.58 -14.41
C ASP A 196 87.50 -37.01 -14.29
N THR A 197 87.15 -37.63 -13.16
CA THR A 197 85.76 -38.02 -12.87
C THR A 197 84.84 -36.80 -12.74
N GLN A 198 85.30 -35.73 -12.07
CA GLN A 198 84.54 -34.48 -11.98
C GLN A 198 84.38 -33.81 -13.34
N VAL A 199 85.45 -33.74 -14.15
CA VAL A 199 85.38 -33.19 -15.50
C VAL A 199 84.40 -33.98 -16.37
N ALA A 200 84.39 -35.31 -16.27
CA ALA A 200 83.43 -36.15 -16.97
C ALA A 200 81.98 -35.83 -16.55
N SER A 201 81.71 -35.71 -15.24
CA SER A 201 80.37 -35.37 -14.74
C SER A 201 79.89 -33.99 -15.21
N LEU A 202 80.76 -32.97 -15.15
CA LEU A 202 80.43 -31.61 -15.62
C LEU A 202 80.20 -31.57 -17.15
N GLN A 203 80.92 -32.41 -17.92
CA GLN A 203 80.69 -32.52 -19.35
C GLN A 203 79.33 -33.17 -19.69
N GLU A 204 78.88 -34.12 -18.88
CA GLU A 204 77.55 -34.74 -19.01
C GLU A 204 76.44 -33.74 -18.66
N GLU A 205 76.57 -33.02 -17.54
CA GLU A 205 75.62 -31.97 -17.15
C GLU A 205 75.52 -30.86 -18.21
N ARG A 206 76.67 -30.41 -18.75
CA ARG A 206 76.70 -29.43 -19.84
C ARG A 206 75.96 -29.96 -21.07
N GLN A 207 76.14 -31.23 -21.43
CA GLN A 207 75.43 -31.83 -22.56
C GLN A 207 73.91 -31.87 -22.30
N SER A 208 73.48 -32.23 -21.09
CA SER A 208 72.07 -32.22 -20.72
C SER A 208 71.45 -30.82 -20.83
N LEU A 209 72.14 -29.79 -20.31
CA LEU A 209 71.65 -28.41 -20.36
C LEU A 209 71.56 -27.88 -21.80
N VAL A 210 72.49 -28.26 -22.67
CA VAL A 210 72.44 -27.89 -24.10
C VAL A 210 71.22 -28.52 -24.77
N LEU A 211 70.94 -29.80 -24.53
CA LEU A 211 69.76 -30.46 -25.08
C LEU A 211 68.45 -29.82 -24.63
N ASP A 212 68.36 -29.39 -23.37
CA ASP A 212 67.15 -28.74 -22.87
C ASP A 212 66.97 -27.32 -23.41
N ARG A 213 68.07 -26.58 -23.59
CA ARG A 213 68.05 -25.28 -24.30
C ARG A 213 67.54 -25.44 -25.72
N ASP A 214 68.04 -26.43 -26.47
CA ASP A 214 67.63 -26.65 -27.86
C ASP A 214 66.13 -26.99 -27.96
N LYS A 215 65.59 -27.79 -27.02
CA LYS A 215 64.13 -28.06 -26.94
C LYS A 215 63.30 -26.80 -26.63
N LEU A 216 63.81 -25.91 -25.79
CA LEU A 216 63.12 -24.65 -25.46
C LEU A 216 63.13 -23.69 -26.65
N GLU A 217 64.25 -23.61 -27.37
CA GLU A 217 64.36 -22.83 -28.62
C GLU A 217 63.37 -23.35 -29.68
N GLU A 218 63.22 -24.67 -29.84
CA GLU A 218 62.25 -25.26 -30.77
C GLU A 218 60.79 -24.94 -30.37
N ARG A 219 60.46 -24.99 -29.08
CA ARG A 219 59.13 -24.60 -28.57
C ARG A 219 58.82 -23.12 -28.80
N LEU A 220 59.81 -22.25 -28.61
CA LEU A 220 59.65 -20.81 -28.84
C LEU A 220 59.40 -20.55 -30.34
N ALA A 221 60.19 -21.15 -31.22
CA ALA A 221 60.01 -21.03 -32.66
C ALA A 221 58.62 -21.50 -33.13
N MET A 222 58.10 -22.56 -32.51
CA MET A 222 56.76 -23.07 -32.81
C MET A 222 55.62 -22.15 -32.32
N ALA A 223 55.85 -21.40 -31.23
CA ALA A 223 54.91 -20.40 -30.73
C ALA A 223 54.93 -19.12 -31.58
N GLU A 224 56.11 -18.65 -31.97
CA GLU A 224 56.28 -17.49 -32.88
C GLU A 224 55.68 -17.79 -34.27
N SER A 225 55.77 -19.04 -34.74
CA SER A 225 55.09 -19.50 -35.94
C SER A 225 53.56 -19.36 -35.88
N LEU A 226 52.93 -19.33 -34.69
CA LEU A 226 51.49 -19.21 -34.55
C LEU A 226 50.98 -17.79 -34.82
N GLU A 227 51.82 -16.77 -34.57
CA GLU A 227 51.52 -15.36 -34.85
C GLU A 227 51.76 -14.99 -36.33
N ASP A 228 52.59 -15.75 -37.05
CA ASP A 228 52.79 -15.55 -38.49
C ASP A 228 51.62 -16.12 -39.32
N LEU A 229 50.76 -15.21 -39.80
CA LEU A 229 49.65 -15.47 -40.72
C LEU A 229 50.06 -16.13 -42.05
N SER A 230 51.35 -16.21 -42.37
CA SER A 230 51.83 -16.92 -43.56
C SER A 230 51.78 -18.45 -43.37
N THR A 231 51.94 -18.93 -42.14
CA THR A 231 51.98 -20.34 -41.80
C THR A 231 50.58 -20.98 -41.75
N PRO A 232 50.46 -22.30 -41.99
CA PRO A 232 49.16 -22.99 -41.93
C PRO A 232 48.46 -22.87 -40.57
N ALA A 233 49.23 -22.82 -39.48
CA ALA A 233 48.70 -22.67 -38.12
C ALA A 233 48.17 -21.24 -37.88
N GLY A 234 48.93 -20.21 -38.26
CA GLY A 234 48.50 -18.81 -38.18
C GLY A 234 47.28 -18.51 -39.05
N LYS A 235 47.19 -19.10 -40.26
CA LYS A 235 45.98 -19.00 -41.11
C LYS A 235 44.75 -19.60 -40.45
N LYS A 236 44.89 -20.77 -39.82
CA LYS A 236 43.79 -21.43 -39.12
C LYS A 236 43.36 -20.64 -37.89
N LEU A 237 44.31 -20.06 -37.15
CA LEU A 237 44.02 -19.16 -36.03
C LEU A 237 43.26 -17.91 -36.50
N GLY A 238 43.72 -17.25 -37.58
CA GLY A 238 43.02 -16.10 -38.16
C GLY A 238 41.63 -16.42 -38.70
N GLN A 239 41.43 -17.60 -39.30
CA GLN A 239 40.10 -18.08 -39.71
C GLN A 239 39.17 -18.31 -38.52
N LEU A 240 39.67 -18.92 -37.44
CA LEU A 240 38.92 -19.11 -36.21
C LEU A 240 38.58 -17.77 -35.55
N GLN A 241 39.51 -16.82 -35.55
CA GLN A 241 39.28 -15.45 -35.06
C GLN A 241 38.17 -14.76 -35.85
N SER A 242 38.25 -14.79 -37.19
CA SER A 242 37.21 -14.24 -38.06
C SER A 242 35.85 -14.92 -37.85
N LEU A 243 35.82 -16.24 -37.66
CA LEU A 243 34.59 -16.95 -37.33
C LEU A 243 34.00 -16.51 -35.99
N VAL A 244 34.85 -16.32 -34.98
CA VAL A 244 34.44 -15.78 -33.67
C VAL A 244 33.84 -14.38 -33.83
N ASP A 245 34.49 -13.49 -34.58
CA ASP A 245 33.98 -12.14 -34.83
C ASP A 245 32.62 -12.18 -35.57
N THR A 246 32.49 -13.06 -36.56
CA THR A 246 31.24 -13.22 -37.33
C THR A 246 30.10 -13.74 -36.44
N LEU A 247 30.38 -14.73 -35.58
CA LEU A 247 29.43 -15.25 -34.61
C LEU A 247 29.05 -14.20 -33.56
N GLN A 248 29.99 -13.37 -33.12
CA GLN A 248 29.71 -12.26 -32.21
C GLN A 248 28.79 -11.22 -32.87
N GLU A 249 29.01 -10.86 -34.13
CA GLU A 249 28.10 -9.98 -34.87
C GLU A 249 26.70 -10.59 -35.04
N GLU A 250 26.61 -11.89 -35.30
CA GLU A 250 25.33 -12.60 -35.43
C GLU A 250 24.59 -12.64 -34.09
N ILE A 251 25.29 -12.91 -32.98
CA ILE A 251 24.74 -12.82 -31.63
C ILE A 251 24.21 -11.42 -31.36
N TYR A 252 24.98 -10.37 -31.67
CA TYR A 252 24.53 -9.00 -31.45
C TYR A 252 23.28 -8.65 -32.26
N LYS A 253 23.21 -9.07 -33.53
CA LYS A 253 22.01 -8.88 -34.38
C LYS A 253 20.80 -9.64 -33.84
N LEU A 254 20.98 -10.89 -33.39
CA LEU A 254 19.93 -11.70 -32.79
C LEU A 254 19.45 -11.12 -31.45
N GLU A 255 20.35 -10.62 -30.61
CA GLU A 255 20.02 -9.96 -29.36
C GLU A 255 19.23 -8.67 -29.59
N SER A 256 19.68 -7.82 -30.52
CA SER A 256 18.93 -6.62 -30.92
C SER A 256 17.54 -6.96 -31.47
N GLY A 257 17.44 -7.98 -32.32
CA GLY A 257 16.15 -8.43 -32.85
C GLY A 257 15.22 -8.98 -31.76
N LYS A 258 15.77 -9.74 -30.81
CA LYS A 258 15.03 -10.24 -29.64
C LYS A 258 14.47 -9.09 -28.80
N ASP A 259 15.26 -8.05 -28.57
CA ASP A 259 14.83 -6.89 -27.79
C ASP A 259 13.74 -6.09 -28.53
N ASP A 260 13.84 -5.93 -29.86
CA ASP A 260 12.79 -5.33 -30.68
C ASP A 260 11.48 -6.12 -30.63
N PHE A 261 11.54 -7.45 -30.70
CA PHE A 261 10.36 -8.31 -30.55
C PHE A 261 9.79 -8.25 -29.14
N ARG A 262 10.65 -8.15 -28.11
CA ARG A 262 10.21 -7.98 -26.72
C ARG A 262 9.43 -6.68 -26.55
N ILE A 263 9.93 -5.57 -27.08
CA ILE A 263 9.26 -4.26 -27.03
C ILE A 263 7.93 -4.32 -27.80
N LYS A 264 7.90 -4.90 -29.00
CA LYS A 264 6.65 -5.08 -29.78
C LYS A 264 5.62 -5.92 -29.03
N TYR A 265 6.07 -6.99 -28.38
CA TYR A 265 5.20 -7.83 -27.55
C TYR A 265 4.67 -7.07 -26.33
N GLU A 266 5.50 -6.29 -25.63
CA GLU A 266 5.06 -5.45 -24.51
C GLU A 266 4.03 -4.41 -24.95
N VAL A 267 4.25 -3.73 -26.08
CA VAL A 267 3.28 -2.77 -26.64
C VAL A 267 1.99 -3.48 -27.02
N LEU A 268 2.05 -4.59 -27.75
CA LEU A 268 0.85 -5.32 -28.17
C LEU A 268 0.09 -5.91 -26.97
N SER A 269 0.81 -6.37 -25.94
CA SER A 269 0.21 -6.85 -24.70
C SER A 269 -0.48 -5.72 -23.93
N LYS A 270 0.08 -4.50 -23.96
CA LYS A 270 -0.55 -3.32 -23.37
C LYS A 270 -1.79 -2.92 -24.15
N ASP A 271 -1.71 -2.83 -25.47
CA ASP A 271 -2.86 -2.50 -26.33
C ASP A 271 -3.97 -3.53 -26.17
N PHE A 272 -3.63 -4.82 -26.05
CA PHE A 272 -4.59 -5.88 -25.77
C PHE A 272 -5.26 -5.71 -24.41
N ALA A 273 -4.50 -5.34 -23.37
CA ALA A 273 -5.06 -5.06 -22.04
C ALA A 273 -6.00 -3.84 -22.08
N ASP A 274 -5.59 -2.75 -22.71
CA ASP A 274 -6.39 -1.52 -22.87
C ASP A 274 -7.68 -1.79 -23.68
N LEU A 275 -7.60 -2.60 -24.73
CA LEU A 275 -8.78 -3.02 -25.51
C LEU A 275 -9.70 -3.92 -24.70
N LYS A 276 -9.15 -4.82 -23.88
CA LYS A 276 -9.93 -5.69 -23.00
C LYS A 276 -10.66 -4.89 -21.93
N GLU A 277 -10.01 -3.88 -21.35
CA GLU A 277 -10.61 -2.96 -20.38
C GLU A 277 -11.75 -2.16 -21.03
N LYS A 278 -11.50 -1.53 -22.19
CA LYS A 278 -12.55 -0.82 -22.95
C LYS A 278 -13.72 -1.72 -23.31
N ASN A 279 -13.47 -2.97 -23.70
CA ASN A 279 -14.55 -3.91 -24.00
C ASN A 279 -15.37 -4.27 -22.74
N SER A 280 -14.71 -4.41 -21.59
CA SER A 280 -15.38 -4.61 -20.30
C SER A 280 -16.25 -3.41 -19.92
N GLU A 281 -15.74 -2.19 -20.10
CA GLU A 281 -16.50 -0.95 -19.87
C GLU A 281 -17.70 -0.83 -20.80
N LEU A 282 -17.52 -1.08 -22.10
CA LEU A 282 -18.61 -1.09 -23.07
C LEU A 282 -19.67 -2.15 -22.75
N SER A 283 -19.25 -3.34 -22.30
CA SER A 283 -20.17 -4.39 -21.85
C SER A 283 -20.96 -3.97 -20.61
N LYS A 284 -20.31 -3.31 -19.65
CA LYS A 284 -20.97 -2.72 -18.47
C LYS A 284 -21.99 -1.66 -18.88
N LEU A 285 -21.60 -0.71 -19.73
CA LEU A 285 -22.48 0.35 -20.23
C LEU A 285 -23.68 -0.23 -21.01
N ALA A 286 -23.46 -1.30 -21.78
CA ALA A 286 -24.54 -2.01 -22.48
C ALA A 286 -25.50 -2.70 -21.50
N SER A 287 -24.98 -3.28 -20.41
CA SER A 287 -25.81 -3.88 -19.36
C SER A 287 -26.64 -2.82 -18.61
N GLU A 288 -26.03 -1.68 -18.29
CA GLU A 288 -26.72 -0.54 -17.67
C GLU A 288 -27.81 0.02 -18.61
N SER A 289 -27.50 0.16 -19.91
CA SER A 289 -28.49 0.59 -20.92
C SER A 289 -29.68 -0.37 -21.02
N ARG A 290 -29.45 -1.69 -20.93
CA ARG A 290 -30.54 -2.68 -20.86
C ARG A 290 -31.35 -2.53 -19.58
N ALA A 291 -30.71 -2.39 -18.42
CA ALA A 291 -31.41 -2.20 -17.15
C ALA A 291 -32.28 -0.92 -17.15
N MET A 292 -31.75 0.20 -17.67
CA MET A 292 -32.52 1.44 -17.81
C MET A 292 -33.70 1.28 -18.78
N LYS A 293 -33.56 0.46 -19.83
CA LYS A 293 -34.67 0.14 -20.73
C LYS A 293 -35.74 -0.68 -20.02
N ASP A 294 -35.35 -1.68 -19.24
CA ASP A 294 -36.29 -2.50 -18.47
C ASP A 294 -37.03 -1.64 -17.43
N GLU A 295 -36.33 -0.72 -16.75
CA GLU A 295 -36.95 0.25 -15.84
C GLU A 295 -37.94 1.18 -16.57
N LEU A 296 -37.58 1.68 -17.75
CA LEU A 296 -38.50 2.48 -18.58
C LEU A 296 -39.74 1.69 -19.00
N ASP A 297 -39.60 0.41 -19.33
CA ASP A 297 -40.74 -0.44 -19.69
C ASP A 297 -41.64 -0.74 -18.48
N ILE A 298 -41.07 -0.94 -17.29
CA ILE A 298 -41.83 -1.01 -16.02
C ILE A 298 -42.58 0.30 -15.76
N LEU A 299 -41.92 1.45 -15.93
CA LEU A 299 -42.54 2.77 -15.74
C LEU A 299 -43.64 3.03 -16.77
N ARG A 300 -43.47 2.59 -18.02
CA ARG A 300 -44.52 2.66 -19.05
C ARG A 300 -45.72 1.80 -18.68
N HIS A 301 -45.51 0.55 -18.27
CA HIS A 301 -46.59 -0.34 -17.87
C HIS A 301 -47.36 0.21 -16.65
N THR A 302 -46.64 0.70 -15.64
CA THR A 302 -47.27 1.32 -14.45
C THR A 302 -48.00 2.62 -14.80
N SER A 303 -47.48 3.43 -15.72
CA SER A 303 -48.18 4.61 -16.26
C SER A 303 -49.46 4.25 -17.01
N GLU A 304 -49.43 3.22 -17.85
CA GLU A 304 -50.64 2.71 -18.52
C GLU A 304 -51.67 2.15 -17.53
N GLN A 305 -51.21 1.44 -16.49
CA GLN A 305 -52.10 0.99 -15.41
C GLN A 305 -52.70 2.17 -14.64
N LEU A 306 -51.90 3.20 -14.35
CA LEU A 306 -52.38 4.42 -13.72
C LEU A 306 -53.45 5.09 -14.58
N ALA A 307 -53.20 5.29 -15.88
CA ALA A 307 -54.17 5.86 -16.81
C ALA A 307 -55.48 5.07 -16.88
N LYS A 308 -55.41 3.72 -16.85
CA LYS A 308 -56.61 2.86 -16.74
C LYS A 308 -57.36 3.11 -15.43
N SER A 309 -56.64 3.16 -14.30
CA SER A 309 -57.25 3.43 -13.00
C SER A 309 -57.89 4.82 -12.94
N GLU A 310 -57.24 5.84 -13.49
CA GLU A 310 -57.76 7.21 -13.61
C GLU A 310 -59.04 7.24 -14.44
N SER A 311 -59.08 6.53 -15.58
CA SER A 311 -60.30 6.39 -16.39
C SER A 311 -61.44 5.72 -15.60
N THR A 312 -61.15 4.70 -14.80
CA THR A 312 -62.18 4.07 -13.94
C THR A 312 -62.66 5.00 -12.83
N ILE A 313 -61.76 5.79 -12.23
CA ILE A 313 -62.11 6.80 -11.24
C ILE A 313 -63.02 7.86 -11.86
N GLU A 314 -62.70 8.32 -13.07
CA GLU A 314 -63.51 9.32 -13.77
C GLU A 314 -64.90 8.78 -14.12
N LEU A 315 -65.00 7.51 -14.53
CA LEU A 315 -66.28 6.82 -14.70
C LEU A 315 -67.09 6.78 -13.39
N TYR A 316 -66.45 6.49 -12.25
CA TYR A 316 -67.12 6.46 -10.96
C TYR A 316 -67.55 7.86 -10.49
N LYS A 317 -66.75 8.90 -10.74
CA LYS A 317 -67.16 10.29 -10.47
C LYS A 317 -68.40 10.66 -11.28
N LYS A 318 -68.42 10.35 -12.58
CA LYS A 318 -69.59 10.59 -13.43
C LYS A 318 -70.83 9.87 -12.90
N LYS A 319 -70.70 8.61 -12.49
CA LYS A 319 -71.81 7.87 -11.85
C LYS A 319 -72.29 8.52 -10.54
N LEU A 320 -71.38 9.10 -9.76
CA LEU A 320 -71.75 9.82 -8.54
C LEU A 320 -72.46 11.14 -8.85
N GLU A 321 -72.04 11.86 -9.88
CA GLU A 321 -72.74 13.05 -10.40
C GLU A 321 -74.15 12.67 -10.87
N ASP A 322 -74.29 11.61 -11.68
CA ASP A 322 -75.59 11.10 -12.15
C ASP A 322 -76.50 10.71 -10.96
N LEU A 323 -75.95 10.09 -9.91
CA LEU A 323 -76.70 9.77 -8.68
C LEU A 323 -77.11 11.02 -7.91
N SER A 324 -76.26 12.04 -7.85
CA SER A 324 -76.57 13.33 -7.25
C SER A 324 -77.70 14.03 -8.01
N ASP A 325 -77.64 14.02 -9.35
CA ASP A 325 -78.68 14.55 -10.22
C ASP A 325 -80.00 13.79 -10.06
N LEU A 326 -79.96 12.45 -10.01
CA LEU A 326 -81.14 11.63 -9.78
C LEU A 326 -81.76 11.90 -8.40
N LYS A 327 -80.93 12.08 -7.37
CA LYS A 327 -81.38 12.48 -6.04
C LYS A 327 -82.01 13.88 -6.06
N GLY A 328 -81.46 14.81 -6.83
CA GLY A 328 -82.04 16.13 -7.07
C GLY A 328 -83.41 16.04 -7.76
N GLN A 329 -83.52 15.22 -8.80
CA GLN A 329 -84.79 14.96 -9.49
C GLN A 329 -85.82 14.30 -8.56
N MET A 330 -85.39 13.33 -7.74
CA MET A 330 -86.24 12.69 -6.73
C MET A 330 -86.78 13.73 -5.75
N LYS A 331 -85.93 14.62 -5.23
CA LYS A 331 -86.35 15.70 -4.34
C LYS A 331 -87.36 16.65 -5.00
N ILE A 332 -87.13 17.04 -6.26
CA ILE A 332 -88.07 17.88 -7.02
C ILE A 332 -89.42 17.16 -7.21
N MET A 333 -89.40 15.85 -7.48
CA MET A 333 -90.62 15.06 -7.62
C MET A 333 -91.35 14.88 -6.29
N GLU A 334 -90.62 14.71 -5.19
CA GLU A 334 -91.17 14.71 -3.83
C GLU A 334 -91.81 16.05 -3.50
N GLU A 335 -91.13 17.18 -3.75
CA GLU A 335 -91.67 18.53 -3.56
C GLU A 335 -92.93 18.78 -4.40
N LYS A 336 -92.94 18.32 -5.66
CA LYS A 336 -94.16 18.38 -6.50
C LYS A 336 -95.29 17.53 -5.93
N ASN A 337 -95.00 16.33 -5.45
CA ASN A 337 -96.00 15.45 -4.85
C ASN A 337 -96.57 16.04 -3.55
N THR A 338 -95.71 16.63 -2.70
CA THR A 338 -96.18 17.35 -1.51
C THR A 338 -97.03 18.56 -1.87
N ASN A 339 -96.67 19.31 -2.92
CA ASN A 339 -97.47 20.43 -3.40
C ASN A 339 -98.83 19.96 -3.95
N TYR A 340 -98.87 18.86 -4.69
CA TYR A 340 -100.14 18.27 -5.15
C TYR A 340 -100.99 17.80 -3.98
N MET A 341 -100.40 17.17 -2.96
CA MET A 341 -101.11 16.79 -1.74
C MET A 341 -101.66 18.01 -1.01
N GLN A 342 -100.87 19.07 -0.88
CA GLN A 342 -101.33 20.31 -0.25
C GLN A 342 -102.46 20.97 -1.04
N GLN A 343 -102.35 21.05 -2.37
CA GLN A 343 -103.41 21.53 -3.24
C GLN A 343 -104.68 20.67 -3.13
N GLN A 344 -104.54 19.34 -3.03
CA GLN A 344 -105.65 18.43 -2.82
C GLN A 344 -106.35 18.72 -1.48
N ILE A 345 -105.60 18.91 -0.39
CA ILE A 345 -106.14 19.28 0.92
C ILE A 345 -106.87 20.63 0.84
N GLU A 346 -106.27 21.64 0.21
CA GLU A 346 -106.89 22.96 0.04
C GLU A 346 -108.21 22.87 -0.75
N MET A 347 -108.24 22.08 -1.82
CA MET A 347 -109.46 21.82 -2.60
C MET A 347 -110.51 21.05 -1.80
N GLU A 348 -110.11 20.11 -0.96
CA GLU A 348 -111.02 19.40 -0.05
C GLU A 348 -111.59 20.33 1.04
N GLU A 349 -110.79 21.26 1.56
CA GLU A 349 -111.26 22.30 2.49
C GLU A 349 -112.22 23.28 1.81
N GLU A 350 -111.94 23.70 0.58
CA GLU A 350 -112.86 24.49 -0.22
C GLU A 350 -114.17 23.72 -0.47
N LEU A 351 -114.09 22.43 -0.79
CA LEU A 351 -115.27 21.59 -0.97
C LEU A 351 -116.10 21.47 0.32
N LYS A 352 -115.45 21.35 1.49
CA LYS A 352 -116.12 21.40 2.80
C LYS A 352 -116.79 22.76 3.03
N ARG A 353 -116.12 23.87 2.70
CA ARG A 353 -116.70 25.23 2.78
C ARG A 353 -117.91 25.39 1.86
N VAL A 354 -117.81 24.98 0.60
CA VAL A 354 -118.91 24.98 -0.36
C VAL A 354 -120.06 24.09 0.14
N THR A 355 -119.77 22.93 0.72
CA THR A 355 -120.79 22.04 1.28
C THR A 355 -121.51 22.69 2.46
N SER A 356 -120.79 23.35 3.37
CA SER A 356 -121.36 24.13 4.47
C SER A 356 -122.24 25.29 3.96
N LEU A 357 -121.76 26.06 2.98
CA LEU A 357 -122.53 27.13 2.35
C LEU A 357 -123.79 26.61 1.66
N LYS A 358 -123.72 25.44 1.00
CA LYS A 358 -124.90 24.77 0.41
C LYS A 358 -125.91 24.38 1.49
N GLN A 359 -125.47 23.84 2.62
CA GLN A 359 -126.36 23.54 3.75
C GLN A 359 -127.02 24.80 4.30
N GLN A 360 -126.26 25.88 4.48
CA GLN A 360 -126.81 27.19 4.89
C GLN A 360 -127.84 27.71 3.87
N LEU A 361 -127.53 27.65 2.57
CA LEU A 361 -128.46 28.04 1.52
C LEU A 361 -129.74 27.21 1.53
N GLU A 362 -129.65 25.91 1.80
CA GLU A 362 -130.82 25.04 1.93
C GLU A 362 -131.66 25.39 3.17
N THR A 363 -131.03 25.76 4.29
CA THR A 363 -131.76 26.29 5.46
C THR A 363 -132.47 27.61 5.14
N TYR A 364 -131.82 28.54 4.44
CA TYR A 364 -132.45 29.79 4.01
C TYR A 364 -133.59 29.57 3.01
N LYS A 365 -133.46 28.59 2.10
CA LYS A 365 -134.56 28.17 1.22
C LYS A 365 -135.74 27.64 2.03
N LYS A 366 -135.51 26.77 3.01
CA LYS A 366 -136.57 26.28 3.91
C LYS A 366 -137.26 27.42 4.65
N GLN A 367 -136.49 28.34 5.23
CA GLN A 367 -137.04 29.54 5.88
C GLN A 367 -137.86 30.40 4.91
N THR A 368 -137.40 30.55 3.67
CA THR A 368 -138.13 31.29 2.63
C THR A 368 -139.46 30.62 2.30
N VAL A 369 -139.48 29.29 2.15
CA VAL A 369 -140.71 28.51 1.91
C VAL A 369 -141.65 28.58 3.11
N GLU A 370 -141.13 28.50 4.34
CA GLU A 370 -141.93 28.67 5.57
C GLU A 370 -142.56 30.07 5.65
N LEU A 371 -141.80 31.12 5.33
CA LEU A 371 -142.32 32.50 5.26
C LEU A 371 -143.35 32.66 4.15
N GLN A 372 -143.13 32.04 2.99
CA GLN A 372 -144.12 32.00 1.90
C GLN A 372 -145.41 31.31 2.35
N ASN A 373 -145.31 30.17 3.05
CA ASN A 373 -146.46 29.46 3.60
C ASN A 373 -147.20 30.30 4.65
N LYS A 374 -146.48 30.94 5.58
CA LYS A 374 -147.08 31.88 6.54
C LYS A 374 -147.78 33.05 5.85
N THR A 375 -147.16 33.61 4.81
CA THR A 375 -147.77 34.69 4.02
C THR A 375 -149.03 34.20 3.32
N ALA A 376 -149.02 32.98 2.76
CA ALA A 376 -150.20 32.38 2.14
C ALA A 376 -151.31 32.06 3.18
N GLU A 377 -150.95 31.63 4.39
CA GLU A 377 -151.90 31.45 5.50
C GLU A 377 -152.52 32.76 5.97
N GLU A 378 -151.73 33.82 6.12
CA GLU A 378 -152.23 35.15 6.46
C GLU A 378 -153.07 35.75 5.33
N THR A 379 -152.71 35.49 4.07
CA THR A 379 -153.54 35.86 2.91
C THR A 379 -154.88 35.13 2.96
N LYS A 380 -154.90 33.80 3.20
CA LYS A 380 -156.16 33.04 3.38
C LYS A 380 -156.99 33.55 4.56
N ARG A 381 -156.34 33.95 5.67
CA ARG A 381 -157.01 34.55 6.83
C ARG A 381 -157.63 35.89 6.46
N ALA A 382 -156.92 36.73 5.72
CA ALA A 382 -157.41 38.00 5.20
C ALA A 382 -158.60 37.80 4.25
N ASP A 383 -158.50 36.88 3.29
CA ASP A 383 -159.59 36.54 2.35
C ASP A 383 -160.85 36.06 3.10
N LYS A 384 -160.67 35.22 4.13
CA LYS A 384 -161.78 34.75 4.97
C LYS A 384 -162.44 35.91 5.73
N ALA A 385 -161.64 36.82 6.29
CA ALA A 385 -162.15 38.00 6.96
C ALA A 385 -162.87 38.95 5.99
N GLU A 386 -162.36 39.12 4.76
CA GLU A 386 -163.02 39.91 3.71
C GLU A 386 -164.36 39.29 3.31
N PHE A 387 -164.42 37.96 3.17
CA PHE A 387 -165.67 37.25 2.89
C PHE A 387 -166.68 37.41 4.03
N GLU A 388 -166.25 37.28 5.28
CA GLU A 388 -167.10 37.51 6.46
C GLU A 388 -167.58 38.97 6.52
N PHE A 389 -166.71 39.94 6.20
CA PHE A 389 -167.07 41.35 6.11
C PHE A 389 -168.10 41.60 4.99
N LYS A 390 -167.90 41.07 3.79
CA LYS A 390 -168.89 41.14 2.68
C LYS A 390 -170.22 40.53 3.09
N ARG A 391 -170.24 39.35 3.72
CA ARG A 391 -171.46 38.72 4.22
C ARG A 391 -172.18 39.59 5.26
N MET A 392 -171.44 40.20 6.18
CA MET A 392 -172.00 41.12 7.16
C MET A 392 -172.50 42.41 6.50
N GLN A 393 -171.78 42.94 5.51
CA GLN A 393 -172.20 44.10 4.73
C GLN A 393 -173.49 43.83 3.95
N GLU A 394 -173.62 42.67 3.30
CA GLU A 394 -174.84 42.24 2.61
C GLU A 394 -176.02 42.13 3.58
N LYS A 395 -175.81 41.54 4.78
CA LYS A 395 -176.82 41.50 5.85
C LYS A 395 -177.24 42.90 6.30
N THR A 396 -176.29 43.80 6.49
CA THR A 396 -176.59 45.19 6.84
C THR A 396 -177.35 45.87 5.70
N ALA A 397 -177.01 45.62 4.44
CA ALA A 397 -177.73 46.16 3.29
C ALA A 397 -179.16 45.59 3.17
N THR A 398 -179.39 44.32 3.49
CA THR A 398 -180.76 43.76 3.56
C THR A 398 -181.56 44.39 4.69
N LEU A 399 -180.98 44.54 5.88
CA LEU A 399 -181.61 45.22 7.02
C LEU A 399 -181.91 46.70 6.71
N GLN A 400 -181.01 47.36 5.98
CA GLN A 400 -181.21 48.74 5.53
C GLN A 400 -182.41 48.85 4.56
N ARG A 401 -182.53 47.92 3.59
CA ARG A 401 -183.70 47.87 2.70
C ARG A 401 -184.99 47.57 3.44
N GLU A 402 -184.96 46.69 4.44
CA GLU A 402 -186.12 46.45 5.31
C GLU A 402 -186.49 47.68 6.13
N LYS A 403 -185.52 48.38 6.70
CA LYS A 403 -185.71 49.66 7.37
C LYS A 403 -186.34 50.69 6.45
N GLU A 404 -185.85 50.82 5.21
CA GLU A 404 -186.40 51.73 4.20
C GLU A 404 -187.83 51.34 3.80
N ARG A 405 -188.14 50.05 3.66
CA ARG A 405 -189.51 49.56 3.41
C ARG A 405 -190.47 49.95 4.54
N VAL A 406 -190.05 49.76 5.80
CA VAL A 406 -190.83 50.15 6.99
C VAL A 406 -190.99 51.66 7.06
N LEU A 407 -189.95 52.43 6.72
CA LEU A 407 -190.05 53.89 6.64
C LEU A 407 -191.07 54.34 5.58
N MET A 408 -191.06 53.75 4.39
CA MET A 408 -192.06 54.04 3.34
C MET A 408 -193.49 53.68 3.80
N GLU A 409 -193.65 52.57 4.51
CA GLU A 409 -194.94 52.16 5.10
C GLU A 409 -195.40 53.19 6.15
N CYS A 410 -194.49 53.65 7.02
CA CYS A 410 -194.76 54.73 7.98
C CYS A 410 -195.12 56.06 7.31
N ASP A 411 -194.42 56.45 6.24
CA ASP A 411 -194.67 57.71 5.53
C ASP A 411 -196.01 57.69 4.78
N SER A 412 -196.39 56.56 4.17
CA SER A 412 -197.72 56.38 3.57
C SER A 412 -198.85 56.46 4.60
N LEU A 413 -198.64 55.88 5.79
CA LEU A 413 -199.58 56.00 6.91
C LEU A 413 -199.65 57.43 7.47
N ARG A 414 -198.56 58.21 7.36
CA ARG A 414 -198.53 59.63 7.74
C ARG A 414 -199.34 60.47 6.74
N GLU A 415 -199.18 60.24 5.44
CA GLU A 415 -199.90 60.94 4.37
C GLU A 415 -201.43 60.69 4.44
N MET A 416 -201.85 59.45 4.70
CA MET A 416 -203.26 59.11 4.92
C MET A 416 -203.86 59.77 6.19
N ASN A 417 -203.03 60.08 7.18
CA ASN A 417 -203.41 60.82 8.39
C ASN A 417 -203.54 62.34 8.13
N GLU A 418 -202.83 62.87 7.15
CA GLU A 418 -202.84 64.29 6.77
C GLU A 418 -204.06 64.64 5.90
N GLU A 419 -204.53 63.73 5.03
CA GLU A 419 -205.73 63.94 4.19
C GLU A 419 -207.04 64.05 5.00
N MET A 420 -207.16 63.34 6.11
CA MET A 420 -208.34 63.39 7.01
C MET A 420 -208.43 64.67 7.86
N LYS A 421 -207.38 65.52 7.89
CA LYS A 421 -207.33 66.77 8.68
C LYS A 421 -207.74 68.03 7.92
N CYS A 422 -208.10 67.95 6.64
CA CYS A 422 -208.50 69.09 5.78
C CYS A 422 -209.97 69.56 5.91
N SER A 423 -210.67 69.35 7.04
CA SER A 423 -212.08 69.79 7.22
C SER A 423 -212.46 70.36 8.59
N GLN A 424 -211.52 70.78 9.45
CA GLN A 424 -211.88 71.58 10.63
C GLN A 424 -210.77 72.54 11.08
N PHE A 425 -210.84 73.72 10.48
CA PHE A 425 -210.54 75.07 10.97
C PHE A 425 -209.38 75.32 11.95
N GLN A 426 -208.42 76.11 11.43
CA GLN A 426 -207.95 77.38 12.01
C GLN A 426 -207.82 77.43 13.54
N ASN A 427 -206.65 77.04 14.05
CA ASN A 427 -205.92 77.85 15.04
C ASN A 427 -204.45 77.38 15.08
N THR A 428 -203.60 78.11 14.36
CA THR A 428 -202.12 78.04 14.35
C THR A 428 -201.58 78.39 15.74
N GLY A 429 -200.55 77.76 16.33
CA GLY A 429 -199.55 76.84 15.80
C GLY A 429 -198.17 77.30 16.29
N LEU A 430 -197.52 76.53 17.20
CA LEU A 430 -196.07 76.25 17.26
C LEU A 430 -195.79 75.28 18.45
N GLY A 431 -195.68 73.98 18.15
CA GLY A 431 -194.98 72.96 18.98
C GLY A 431 -193.50 72.89 18.56
N THR A 432 -192.62 71.99 19.03
CA THR A 432 -192.62 70.74 19.83
C THR A 432 -191.13 70.54 20.24
N ALA A 433 -190.76 70.13 21.46
CA ALA A 433 -190.72 68.74 21.96
C ALA A 433 -190.03 67.78 20.96
N ALA A 434 -188.83 67.28 21.25
CA ALA A 434 -188.51 66.14 22.14
C ALA A 434 -188.25 64.85 21.35
N ASP A 435 -187.42 63.99 21.95
CA ASP A 435 -187.51 62.51 21.87
C ASP A 435 -186.92 61.77 20.65
N LEU A 436 -186.30 60.58 20.72
CA LEU A 436 -186.11 59.56 21.78
C LEU A 436 -184.92 58.64 21.41
N GLU A 437 -184.23 58.20 22.47
CA GLU A 437 -183.82 56.82 22.82
C GLU A 437 -183.21 55.83 21.80
N GLN A 438 -181.95 55.42 22.07
CA GLN A 438 -181.55 54.18 22.80
C GLN A 438 -182.47 52.92 22.66
N PRO A 439 -181.93 51.66 22.68
CA PRO A 439 -181.11 51.20 23.80
C PRO A 439 -179.96 50.22 23.52
N MET A 440 -179.01 50.24 24.45
CA MET A 440 -178.08 49.17 24.81
C MET A 440 -178.75 48.23 25.84
N GLY A 441 -178.46 46.92 25.78
CA GLY A 441 -178.73 45.95 26.85
C GLY A 441 -177.47 45.12 27.12
N ASN A 442 -176.87 45.18 28.32
CA ASN A 442 -177.14 44.42 29.56
C ASN A 442 -176.63 42.96 29.47
N LEU A 443 -175.55 42.50 30.12
CA LEU A 443 -174.99 42.61 31.50
C LEU A 443 -175.51 41.52 32.46
N GLU A 444 -174.54 40.94 33.21
CA GLU A 444 -174.56 40.45 34.61
C GLU A 444 -174.07 38.98 34.78
N MET A 445 -173.36 38.54 35.81
CA MET A 445 -172.66 39.16 36.97
C MET A 445 -172.00 38.03 37.82
N LEU A 446 -170.78 38.31 38.33
CA LEU A 446 -170.10 37.85 39.57
C LEU A 446 -169.76 36.36 39.90
N SER A 447 -168.44 36.13 40.03
CA SER A 447 -167.65 35.93 41.27
C SER A 447 -167.86 34.72 42.22
N LEU A 448 -166.80 33.88 42.28
CA LEU A 448 -166.04 33.29 43.42
C LEU A 448 -166.72 32.59 44.66
N PRO A 449 -165.98 31.68 45.34
CA PRO A 449 -166.43 30.47 46.09
C PRO A 449 -166.32 30.67 47.64
N PRO A 450 -166.13 29.67 48.57
CA PRO A 450 -166.25 28.19 48.60
C PRO A 450 -166.95 27.60 49.89
N GLU A 451 -166.95 26.26 50.00
CA GLU A 451 -167.19 25.35 51.15
C GLU A 451 -168.34 25.56 52.18
N VAL A 452 -169.23 24.54 52.28
CA VAL A 452 -169.74 23.85 53.50
C VAL A 452 -171.02 23.09 53.12
N LYS A 453 -170.99 21.75 53.13
CA LYS A 453 -171.60 20.91 54.18
C LYS A 453 -171.67 19.44 53.75
N GLU A 454 -170.84 18.67 54.44
CA GLU A 454 -170.76 17.23 54.49
C GLU A 454 -172.04 16.60 55.09
N ARG A 455 -172.30 15.37 54.62
CA ARG A 455 -172.96 14.26 55.32
C ARG A 455 -174.47 14.35 55.60
N LEU A 456 -175.14 13.32 55.07
CA LEU A 456 -176.00 12.39 55.83
C LEU A 456 -177.50 12.38 55.53
N MET A 457 -177.89 12.20 54.27
CA MET A 457 -179.12 11.50 53.86
C MET A 457 -178.97 11.12 52.36
N ARG A 458 -178.47 9.97 51.88
CA ARG A 458 -178.72 8.57 52.27
C ARG A 458 -177.73 7.64 51.55
N LEU A 459 -176.90 6.96 52.33
CA LEU A 459 -176.61 5.54 52.14
C LEU A 459 -177.74 4.78 52.84
N GLU A 460 -178.92 4.73 52.21
CA GLU A 460 -180.10 3.97 52.66
C GLU A 460 -181.17 4.11 51.59
N HIS A 461 -181.01 3.38 50.50
CA HIS A 461 -182.06 2.61 49.83
C HIS A 461 -181.38 2.01 48.59
N GLU A 462 -180.63 0.95 48.83
CA GLU A 462 -181.17 -0.38 48.58
C GLU A 462 -181.12 -0.65 47.09
N ASN A 463 -180.07 -1.30 46.63
CA ASN A 463 -179.93 -2.73 46.88
C ASN A 463 -178.46 -3.08 46.58
N LYS A 464 -177.65 -3.72 47.44
CA LYS A 464 -177.94 -4.82 48.36
C LYS A 464 -179.11 -5.66 47.88
N MET A 465 -178.79 -6.69 47.09
CA MET A 465 -179.65 -7.67 46.39
C MET A 465 -179.80 -7.30 44.90
N LEU A 466 -178.85 -7.64 44.04
CA LEU A 466 -178.68 -8.96 43.43
C LEU A 466 -177.28 -8.94 42.77
N LYS A 467 -176.33 -9.85 42.97
CA LYS A 467 -176.29 -11.16 43.58
C LYS A 467 -174.81 -11.42 43.88
N MET A 468 -174.43 -11.39 45.15
CA MET A 468 -173.64 -12.51 45.67
C MET A 468 -174.63 -13.68 45.79
N GLY A 469 -174.36 -14.76 45.05
CA GLY A 469 -175.24 -15.92 44.85
C GLY A 469 -175.10 -16.31 43.38
N SER A 470 -174.11 -17.09 42.98
CA SER A 470 -173.66 -18.36 43.55
C SER A 470 -172.48 -18.85 42.68
N GLY A 471 -171.41 -19.48 43.17
CA GLY A 471 -171.11 -19.91 44.51
C GLY A 471 -169.59 -20.13 44.66
N ALA A 472 -169.08 -19.75 45.82
CA ALA A 472 -167.92 -20.39 46.40
C ALA A 472 -168.43 -21.66 47.08
N GLY A 473 -167.91 -22.82 46.66
CA GLY A 473 -168.29 -24.11 47.22
C GLY A 473 -167.69 -25.30 46.50
N ASN A 474 -166.42 -25.21 46.11
CA ASN A 474 -165.44 -26.28 45.87
C ASN A 474 -164.35 -25.70 44.98
N GLU A 475 -163.09 -26.06 45.24
CA GLU A 475 -161.89 -25.88 44.39
C GLU A 475 -160.71 -25.05 44.94
N ASP A 476 -160.59 -24.90 46.26
CA ASP A 476 -159.33 -24.54 46.94
C ASP A 476 -158.15 -25.53 46.68
N SER A 477 -158.32 -26.53 45.81
CA SER A 477 -157.28 -27.47 45.36
C SER A 477 -156.72 -27.18 43.96
N THR A 478 -157.40 -26.38 43.12
CA THR A 478 -156.96 -26.07 41.73
C THR A 478 -156.20 -24.75 41.63
N THR A 479 -156.41 -23.82 42.57
CA THR A 479 -155.68 -22.53 42.63
C THR A 479 -154.20 -22.72 42.98
N VAL A 480 -153.88 -23.57 43.96
CA VAL A 480 -152.50 -23.86 44.38
C VAL A 480 -151.68 -24.54 43.27
N SER A 481 -152.31 -25.33 42.39
CA SER A 481 -151.65 -25.95 41.24
C SER A 481 -151.42 -24.96 40.07
N SER A 482 -152.24 -23.91 39.97
CA SER A 482 -152.08 -22.84 38.97
C SER A 482 -150.94 -21.90 39.35
N ASP A 483 -150.87 -21.51 40.63
CA ASP A 483 -149.83 -20.59 41.13
C ASP A 483 -148.42 -21.18 41.03
N LEU A 484 -148.28 -22.51 41.22
CA LEU A 484 -147.00 -23.21 41.01
C LEU A 484 -146.59 -23.30 39.53
N LEU A 485 -147.57 -23.40 38.62
CA LEU A 485 -147.33 -23.44 37.18
C LEU A 485 -146.90 -22.06 36.65
N ASP A 486 -147.51 -20.99 37.17
CA ASP A 486 -147.18 -19.61 36.81
C ASP A 486 -145.81 -19.19 37.35
N ALA A 487 -145.44 -19.62 38.56
CA ALA A 487 -144.09 -19.42 39.10
C ALA A 487 -143.01 -20.18 38.30
N ALA A 488 -143.32 -21.39 37.82
CA ALA A 488 -142.41 -22.16 36.96
C ALA A 488 -142.25 -21.53 35.57
N ASN A 489 -143.33 -21.00 34.99
CA ASN A 489 -143.29 -20.31 33.69
C ASN A 489 -142.55 -18.97 33.76
N ALA A 490 -142.67 -18.21 34.85
CA ALA A 490 -141.91 -16.98 35.06
C ALA A 490 -140.40 -17.25 35.09
N ARG A 491 -139.96 -18.29 35.82
CA ARG A 491 -138.56 -18.71 35.89
C ARG A 491 -138.00 -19.21 34.56
N LYS A 492 -138.84 -19.87 33.74
CA LYS A 492 -138.47 -20.31 32.40
C LYS A 492 -138.23 -19.12 31.46
N ASN A 493 -139.08 -18.10 31.51
CA ASN A 493 -138.93 -16.89 30.69
C ASN A 493 -137.66 -16.10 31.05
N GLU A 494 -137.32 -16.02 32.34
CA GLU A 494 -136.06 -15.39 32.79
C GLU A 494 -134.83 -16.10 32.19
N LEU A 495 -134.78 -17.43 32.27
CA LEU A 495 -133.68 -18.22 31.69
C LEU A 495 -133.60 -18.10 30.16
N GLU A 496 -134.74 -18.03 29.46
CA GLU A 496 -134.75 -17.81 28.00
C GLU A 496 -134.20 -16.42 27.63
N THR A 497 -134.47 -15.38 28.42
CA THR A 497 -133.87 -14.05 28.21
C THR A 497 -132.37 -14.03 28.46
N GLU A 498 -131.90 -14.78 29.45
CA GLU A 498 -130.47 -14.91 29.79
C GLU A 498 -129.71 -15.67 28.69
N VAL A 499 -130.28 -16.75 28.16
CA VAL A 499 -129.72 -17.50 27.01
C VAL A 499 -129.65 -16.63 25.76
N ARG A 500 -130.66 -15.77 25.51
CA ARG A 500 -130.65 -14.84 24.37
C ARG A 500 -129.54 -13.79 24.50
N LEU A 501 -129.35 -13.24 25.70
CA LEU A 501 -128.27 -12.28 25.99
C LEU A 501 -126.88 -12.92 25.86
N LEU A 502 -126.70 -14.14 26.36
CA LEU A 502 -125.45 -14.89 26.21
C LEU A 502 -125.15 -15.22 24.74
N THR A 503 -126.17 -15.57 23.95
CA THR A 503 -126.02 -15.84 22.51
C THR A 503 -125.60 -14.57 21.75
N GLN A 504 -126.17 -13.41 22.10
CA GLN A 504 -125.76 -12.12 21.54
C GLN A 504 -124.30 -11.77 21.90
N ARG A 505 -123.89 -12.06 23.14
CA ARG A 505 -122.50 -11.86 23.59
C ARG A 505 -121.52 -12.78 22.86
N LEU A 506 -121.94 -13.99 22.53
CA LEU A 506 -121.14 -14.96 21.78
C LEU A 506 -120.92 -14.50 20.32
N MET A 507 -121.96 -13.94 19.68
CA MET A 507 -121.83 -13.33 18.34
C MET A 507 -120.90 -12.10 18.35
N GLU A 508 -120.96 -11.25 19.37
CA GLU A 508 -120.03 -10.10 19.50
C GLU A 508 -118.56 -10.55 19.64
N VAL A 509 -118.30 -11.60 20.43
CA VAL A 509 -116.94 -12.15 20.60
C VAL A 509 -116.46 -12.84 19.32
N GLN A 510 -117.33 -13.52 18.57
CA GLN A 510 -116.99 -14.10 17.27
C GLN A 510 -116.64 -13.03 16.22
N ALA A 511 -117.39 -11.92 16.16
CA ALA A 511 -117.08 -10.81 15.26
C ALA A 511 -115.73 -10.15 15.59
N GLN A 512 -115.42 -9.96 16.88
CA GLN A 512 -114.13 -9.43 17.32
C GLN A 512 -112.95 -10.37 17.00
N LEU A 513 -113.19 -11.68 17.00
CA LEU A 513 -112.20 -12.69 16.59
C LEU A 513 -111.95 -12.67 15.07
N GLU A 514 -113.00 -12.51 14.26
CA GLU A 514 -112.85 -12.38 12.80
C GLU A 514 -112.11 -11.10 12.40
N ASP A 515 -112.40 -9.96 13.04
CA ASP A 515 -111.67 -8.70 12.81
C ASP A 515 -110.18 -8.83 13.18
N LEU A 516 -109.86 -9.48 14.30
CA LEU A 516 -108.47 -9.74 14.69
C LEU A 516 -107.77 -10.68 13.69
N GLN A 517 -108.46 -11.70 13.19
CA GLN A 517 -107.91 -12.63 12.20
C GLN A 517 -107.70 -11.99 10.82
N GLU A 518 -108.49 -10.98 10.48
CA GLU A 518 -108.36 -10.21 9.23
C GLU A 518 -107.21 -9.17 9.34
N THR A 519 -107.02 -8.56 10.51
CA THR A 519 -105.83 -7.72 10.79
C THR A 519 -104.52 -8.52 10.78
N GLU A 520 -104.52 -9.76 11.27
CA GLU A 520 -103.36 -10.65 11.24
C GLU A 520 -102.98 -11.08 9.81
N LYS A 521 -103.98 -11.36 8.95
CA LYS A 521 -103.75 -11.62 7.52
C LYS A 521 -103.16 -10.40 6.79
N SER A 522 -103.56 -9.18 7.15
CA SER A 522 -102.98 -7.96 6.56
C SER A 522 -101.52 -7.71 7.01
N ALA A 523 -101.14 -8.12 8.22
CA ALA A 523 -99.78 -7.98 8.75
C ALA A 523 -98.77 -8.96 8.12
N THR A 524 -99.22 -10.13 7.65
CA THR A 524 -98.33 -11.12 6.98
C THR A 524 -97.79 -10.66 5.62
N ALA A 525 -98.46 -9.71 4.94
CA ALA A 525 -97.96 -9.13 3.70
C ALA A 525 -96.76 -8.19 3.92
N ALA A 526 -96.69 -7.50 5.07
CA ALA A 526 -95.56 -6.64 5.45
C ALA A 526 -94.34 -7.46 5.95
N SER A 527 -94.57 -8.58 6.64
CA SER A 527 -93.52 -9.48 7.14
C SER A 527 -92.72 -10.17 6.00
N SER A 528 -93.36 -10.40 4.84
CA SER A 528 -92.67 -10.99 3.68
C SER A 528 -91.55 -10.09 3.12
N HIS A 529 -91.64 -8.77 3.25
CA HIS A 529 -90.64 -7.85 2.69
C HIS A 529 -89.37 -7.76 3.56
N GLU A 530 -89.51 -7.82 4.89
CA GLU A 530 -88.38 -7.88 5.82
C GLU A 530 -87.69 -9.25 5.82
N ALA A 531 -88.46 -10.34 5.70
CA ALA A 531 -87.91 -11.69 5.57
C ALA A 531 -87.13 -11.87 4.25
N VAL A 532 -87.60 -11.30 3.15
CA VAL A 532 -86.87 -11.30 1.87
C VAL A 532 -85.63 -10.41 1.94
N ARG A 533 -85.69 -9.24 2.56
CA ARG A 533 -84.56 -8.33 2.72
C ARG A 533 -83.44 -8.93 3.58
N THR A 534 -83.78 -9.57 4.70
CA THR A 534 -82.79 -10.25 5.55
C THR A 534 -82.17 -11.46 4.83
N ARG A 535 -82.95 -12.21 4.04
CA ARG A 535 -82.44 -13.31 3.21
C ARG A 535 -81.49 -12.82 2.11
N GLN A 536 -81.80 -11.70 1.46
CA GLN A 536 -80.90 -11.06 0.48
C GLN A 536 -79.61 -10.57 1.14
N GLN A 537 -79.68 -9.91 2.29
CA GLN A 537 -78.49 -9.48 3.04
C GLN A 537 -77.62 -10.66 3.47
N LEU A 538 -78.25 -11.77 3.88
CA LEU A 538 -77.52 -12.98 4.29
C LEU A 538 -76.88 -13.68 3.08
N GLN A 539 -77.52 -13.64 1.91
CA GLN A 539 -76.93 -14.13 0.65
C GLN A 539 -75.76 -13.25 0.18
N GLU A 540 -75.86 -11.93 0.31
CA GLU A 540 -74.78 -10.99 -0.01
C GLU A 540 -73.58 -11.19 0.93
N VAL A 541 -73.83 -11.38 2.24
CA VAL A 541 -72.77 -11.69 3.20
C VAL A 541 -72.12 -13.04 2.88
N ARG A 542 -72.89 -14.08 2.50
CA ARG A 542 -72.32 -15.36 2.06
C ARG A 542 -71.43 -15.20 0.82
N GLN A 543 -71.90 -14.49 -0.20
CA GLN A 543 -71.09 -14.22 -1.40
C GLN A 543 -69.82 -13.43 -1.06
N ARG A 544 -69.89 -12.48 -0.12
CA ARG A 544 -68.72 -11.74 0.36
C ARG A 544 -67.75 -12.64 1.13
N VAL A 545 -68.25 -13.60 1.92
CA VAL A 545 -67.40 -14.58 2.61
C VAL A 545 -66.74 -15.52 1.60
N GLU A 546 -67.49 -16.09 0.65
CA GLU A 546 -66.93 -16.93 -0.42
C GLU A 546 -65.88 -16.21 -1.26
N GLU A 547 -66.08 -14.92 -1.57
CA GLU A 547 -65.10 -14.11 -2.27
C GLU A 547 -63.87 -13.81 -1.41
N ARG A 548 -64.03 -13.61 -0.10
CA ARG A 548 -62.89 -13.48 0.82
C ARG A 548 -62.12 -14.79 0.96
N ASP A 549 -62.82 -15.92 1.04
CA ASP A 549 -62.21 -17.25 1.11
C ASP A 549 -61.42 -17.56 -0.16
N ARG A 550 -61.98 -17.25 -1.35
CA ARG A 550 -61.26 -17.36 -2.63
C ARG A 550 -60.01 -16.47 -2.66
N GLN A 551 -60.10 -15.25 -2.12
CA GLN A 551 -58.94 -14.36 -2.03
C GLN A 551 -57.90 -14.85 -1.02
N LEU A 552 -58.32 -15.48 0.08
CA LEU A 552 -57.42 -16.11 1.04
C LEU A 552 -56.72 -17.32 0.41
N GLU A 553 -57.43 -18.16 -0.34
CA GLU A 553 -56.83 -19.29 -1.08
C GLU A 553 -55.82 -18.80 -2.12
N GLN A 554 -56.12 -17.76 -2.89
CA GLN A 554 -55.17 -17.16 -3.82
C GLN A 554 -53.94 -16.58 -3.13
N ARG A 555 -54.15 -15.87 -2.00
CA ARG A 555 -53.05 -15.34 -1.17
C ARG A 555 -52.21 -16.46 -0.57
N GLN A 556 -52.83 -17.57 -0.18
CA GLN A 556 -52.14 -18.74 0.35
C GLN A 556 -51.31 -19.42 -0.75
N GLN A 557 -51.86 -19.62 -1.95
CA GLN A 557 -51.12 -20.15 -3.09
C GLN A 557 -49.92 -19.27 -3.46
N GLN A 558 -50.10 -17.94 -3.47
CA GLN A 558 -48.99 -17.01 -3.69
C GLN A 558 -47.93 -17.09 -2.58
N ALA A 559 -48.35 -17.26 -1.32
CA ALA A 559 -47.43 -17.44 -0.22
C ALA A 559 -46.64 -18.77 -0.34
N ASP A 560 -47.31 -19.84 -0.76
CA ASP A 560 -46.69 -21.15 -0.98
C ASP A 560 -45.71 -21.10 -2.17
N GLU A 561 -46.08 -20.46 -3.27
CA GLU A 561 -45.20 -20.22 -4.43
C GLU A 561 -43.96 -19.39 -4.06
N LEU A 562 -44.13 -18.32 -3.27
CA LEU A 562 -43.02 -17.50 -2.79
C LEU A 562 -42.13 -18.30 -1.83
N THR A 563 -42.72 -19.14 -0.98
CA THR A 563 -41.98 -20.02 -0.07
C THR A 563 -41.18 -21.05 -0.86
N GLN A 564 -41.77 -21.69 -1.88
CA GLN A 564 -41.07 -22.60 -2.77
C GLN A 564 -39.93 -21.91 -3.53
N ARG A 565 -40.18 -20.71 -4.05
CA ARG A 565 -39.13 -19.94 -4.74
C ARG A 565 -38.00 -19.58 -3.78
N LEU A 566 -38.31 -19.26 -2.53
CA LEU A 566 -37.30 -19.00 -1.50
C LEU A 566 -36.50 -20.26 -1.16
N THR A 567 -37.13 -21.43 -1.04
CA THR A 567 -36.42 -22.69 -0.80
C THR A 567 -35.53 -23.05 -1.98
N GLU A 568 -36.01 -22.92 -3.22
CA GLU A 568 -35.20 -23.16 -4.42
C GLU A 568 -34.00 -22.20 -4.53
N GLN A 569 -34.17 -20.93 -4.17
CA GLN A 569 -33.07 -19.97 -4.11
C GLN A 569 -32.10 -20.29 -2.97
N SER A 570 -32.61 -20.73 -1.81
CA SER A 570 -31.77 -21.17 -0.70
C SER A 570 -30.93 -22.39 -1.09
N GLU A 571 -31.52 -23.38 -1.75
CA GLU A 571 -30.82 -24.57 -2.25
C GLU A 571 -29.75 -24.21 -3.29
N LYS A 572 -30.08 -23.32 -4.23
CA LYS A 572 -29.09 -22.79 -5.20
C LYS A 572 -27.95 -22.04 -4.50
N ASN A 573 -28.24 -21.24 -3.47
CA ASN A 573 -27.20 -20.57 -2.71
C ASN A 573 -26.32 -21.55 -1.94
N THR A 574 -26.90 -22.62 -1.36
CA THR A 574 -26.10 -23.68 -0.72
C THR A 574 -25.24 -24.42 -1.74
N GLU A 575 -25.76 -24.71 -2.93
CA GLU A 575 -24.99 -25.37 -3.99
C GLU A 575 -23.84 -24.48 -4.50
N LEU A 576 -24.09 -23.18 -4.69
CA LEU A 576 -23.05 -22.23 -5.05
C LEU A 576 -21.99 -22.08 -3.94
N ALA A 577 -22.40 -22.10 -2.67
CA ALA A 577 -21.49 -22.09 -1.54
C ALA A 577 -20.62 -23.35 -1.51
N ASP A 578 -21.19 -24.53 -1.78
CA ASP A 578 -20.45 -25.78 -1.86
C ASP A 578 -19.47 -25.79 -3.05
N GLN A 579 -19.87 -25.22 -4.20
CA GLN A 579 -18.99 -25.06 -5.36
C GLN A 579 -17.82 -24.10 -5.05
N LEU A 580 -18.08 -23.00 -4.35
CA LEU A 580 -17.05 -22.09 -3.88
C LEU A 580 -16.09 -22.79 -2.90
N ALA A 581 -16.61 -23.54 -1.92
CA ALA A 581 -15.78 -24.28 -0.98
C ALA A 581 -14.89 -25.31 -1.68
N ARG A 582 -15.39 -26.03 -2.69
CA ARG A 582 -14.58 -26.94 -3.51
C ARG A 582 -13.50 -26.20 -4.29
N LYS A 583 -13.81 -25.03 -4.84
CA LYS A 583 -12.84 -24.19 -5.55
C LYS A 583 -11.75 -23.67 -4.61
N ASP A 584 -12.11 -23.28 -3.40
CA ASP A 584 -11.16 -22.86 -2.37
C ASP A 584 -10.24 -24.02 -1.96
N GLU A 585 -10.76 -25.24 -1.86
CA GLU A 585 -9.96 -26.44 -1.60
C GLU A 585 -9.02 -26.77 -2.77
N GLU A 586 -9.49 -26.69 -4.01
CA GLU A 586 -8.65 -26.81 -5.21
C GLU A 586 -7.51 -25.78 -5.21
N ILE A 587 -7.81 -24.52 -4.85
CA ILE A 587 -6.81 -23.45 -4.73
C ILE A 587 -5.81 -23.78 -3.64
N CYS A 588 -6.24 -24.22 -2.45
CA CYS A 588 -5.34 -24.61 -1.36
C CYS A 588 -4.38 -25.72 -1.78
N VAL A 589 -4.88 -26.76 -2.47
CA VAL A 589 -4.06 -27.86 -2.99
C VAL A 589 -3.06 -27.36 -4.03
N MET A 590 -3.49 -26.47 -4.93
CA MET A 590 -2.61 -25.84 -5.93
C MET A 590 -1.53 -24.99 -5.26
N GLU A 591 -1.87 -24.17 -4.27
CA GLU A 591 -0.92 -23.38 -3.49
C GLU A 591 0.10 -24.25 -2.75
N GLU A 592 -0.33 -25.36 -2.15
CA GLU A 592 0.59 -26.29 -1.49
C GLU A 592 1.54 -26.95 -2.50
N ARG A 593 1.05 -27.26 -3.70
CA ARG A 593 1.87 -27.77 -4.80
C ARG A 593 2.88 -26.72 -5.29
N TYR A 594 2.46 -25.47 -5.48
CA TYR A 594 3.36 -24.36 -5.81
C TYR A 594 4.39 -24.11 -4.71
N ARG A 595 3.99 -24.19 -3.45
CA ARG A 595 4.90 -24.10 -2.30
C ARG A 595 5.95 -25.20 -2.34
N LYS A 596 5.56 -26.44 -2.64
CA LYS A 596 6.50 -27.57 -2.82
C LYS A 596 7.45 -27.34 -4.00
N TYR A 597 6.98 -26.80 -5.12
CA TYR A 597 7.86 -26.47 -6.26
C TYR A 597 8.83 -25.33 -5.92
N LEU A 598 8.36 -24.28 -5.25
CA LEU A 598 9.21 -23.19 -4.77
C LEU A 598 10.26 -23.71 -3.78
N GLU A 599 9.89 -24.59 -2.86
CA GLU A 599 10.84 -25.15 -1.89
C GLU A 599 11.86 -26.07 -2.57
N LYS A 600 11.45 -26.86 -3.57
CA LYS A 600 12.38 -27.62 -4.41
C LYS A 600 13.33 -26.69 -5.17
N ALA A 601 12.82 -25.62 -5.78
CA ALA A 601 13.65 -24.64 -6.48
C ALA A 601 14.64 -23.95 -5.52
N LYS A 602 14.19 -23.54 -4.33
CA LYS A 602 15.05 -23.01 -3.27
C LYS A 602 16.12 -24.01 -2.84
N ASN A 603 15.78 -25.28 -2.67
CA ASN A 603 16.74 -26.33 -2.31
C ASN A 603 17.77 -26.57 -3.42
N VAL A 604 17.35 -26.56 -4.69
CA VAL A 604 18.26 -26.65 -5.85
C VAL A 604 19.18 -25.44 -5.87
N ILE A 605 18.66 -24.22 -5.73
CA ILE A 605 19.46 -22.99 -5.63
C ILE A 605 20.43 -23.06 -4.46
N LYS A 606 19.98 -23.53 -3.29
CA LYS A 606 20.81 -23.70 -2.08
C LYS A 606 21.91 -24.74 -2.28
N SER A 607 21.66 -25.80 -3.03
CA SER A 607 22.67 -26.80 -3.40
C SER A 607 23.63 -26.32 -4.49
N LEU A 608 23.22 -25.33 -5.29
CA LEU A 608 24.02 -24.72 -6.34
C LEU A 608 24.74 -23.44 -5.89
N ASP A 609 24.39 -22.84 -4.73
CA ASP A 609 25.10 -21.68 -4.17
C ASP A 609 26.48 -22.14 -3.67
N PRO A 610 27.60 -21.69 -4.28
CA PRO A 610 28.95 -22.11 -3.92
C PRO A 610 29.32 -21.83 -2.46
N ARG A 611 28.54 -20.99 -1.77
CA ARG A 611 28.71 -20.66 -0.34
C ARG A 611 28.15 -21.70 0.63
N HIS A 612 27.36 -22.68 0.15
CA HIS A 612 26.77 -23.72 1.00
C HIS A 612 27.48 -25.08 0.88
N ASN A 613 28.44 -25.21 -0.04
CA ASN A 613 29.42 -26.30 -0.03
C ASN A 613 30.54 -25.93 0.96
N SER A 614 30.60 -26.62 2.10
CA SER A 614 31.61 -26.37 3.15
C SER A 614 33.04 -26.40 2.58
N ASP A 615 33.29 -27.27 1.61
CA ASP A 615 34.61 -27.47 1.01
C ASP A 615 34.98 -26.32 0.06
N SER A 616 34.01 -25.78 -0.69
CA SER A 616 34.21 -24.62 -1.57
C SER A 616 34.42 -23.32 -0.79
N THR A 617 33.81 -23.15 0.39
CA THR A 617 34.03 -21.96 1.22
C THR A 617 35.44 -21.88 1.81
N SER A 618 36.02 -23.02 2.19
CA SER A 618 37.40 -23.10 2.71
C SER A 618 38.43 -22.82 1.61
N GLU A 619 38.21 -23.37 0.41
CA GLU A 619 39.07 -23.14 -0.75
C GLU A 619 38.98 -21.68 -1.24
N ILE A 620 37.79 -21.09 -1.28
CA ILE A 620 37.61 -19.66 -1.61
C ILE A 620 38.30 -18.76 -0.58
N TYR A 621 38.26 -19.10 0.70
CA TYR A 621 38.93 -18.31 1.74
C TYR A 621 40.47 -18.41 1.62
N SER A 622 41.00 -19.61 1.35
CA SER A 622 42.42 -19.84 1.07
C SER A 622 42.89 -19.11 -0.19
N LEU A 623 42.11 -19.17 -1.27
CA LEU A 623 42.41 -18.47 -2.52
C LEU A 623 42.35 -16.95 -2.34
N LYS A 624 41.37 -16.43 -1.60
CA LYS A 624 41.32 -15.00 -1.23
C LYS A 624 42.55 -14.58 -0.43
N ASN A 625 43.00 -15.40 0.51
CA ASN A 625 44.18 -15.09 1.30
C ASN A 625 45.46 -15.10 0.44
N GLN A 626 45.60 -16.08 -0.46
CA GLN A 626 46.70 -16.10 -1.43
C GLN A 626 46.69 -14.92 -2.39
N VAL A 627 45.52 -14.50 -2.86
CA VAL A 627 45.40 -13.30 -3.71
C VAL A 627 45.82 -12.07 -2.92
N HIS A 628 45.38 -11.93 -1.67
CA HIS A 628 45.77 -10.79 -0.83
C HIS A 628 47.28 -10.76 -0.52
N GLU A 629 47.90 -11.91 -0.28
CA GLU A 629 49.35 -12.03 -0.10
C GLU A 629 50.12 -11.67 -1.38
N LYS A 630 49.64 -12.14 -2.54
CA LYS A 630 50.23 -11.79 -3.85
C LYS A 630 50.07 -10.30 -4.16
N ASP A 631 48.91 -9.70 -3.89
CA ASP A 631 48.69 -8.26 -4.07
C ASP A 631 49.60 -7.43 -3.15
N SER A 632 49.80 -7.88 -1.91
CA SER A 632 50.73 -7.25 -0.97
C SER A 632 52.18 -7.35 -1.45
N TYR A 633 52.55 -8.49 -2.02
CA TYR A 633 53.88 -8.70 -2.59
C TYR A 633 54.10 -7.88 -3.87
N ILE A 634 53.09 -7.77 -4.74
CA ILE A 634 53.12 -6.90 -5.92
C ILE A 634 53.30 -5.44 -5.48
N SER A 635 52.52 -4.97 -4.50
CA SER A 635 52.65 -3.61 -3.98
C SER A 635 54.04 -3.33 -3.38
N TYR A 636 54.65 -4.33 -2.73
CA TYR A 636 56.03 -4.25 -2.26
C TYR A 636 57.02 -4.11 -3.42
N LEU A 637 56.91 -4.95 -4.46
CA LEU A 637 57.77 -4.92 -5.63
C LEU A 637 57.62 -3.61 -6.42
N GLU A 638 56.41 -3.10 -6.59
CA GLU A 638 56.16 -1.81 -7.23
C GLU A 638 56.84 -0.66 -6.46
N LYS A 639 56.74 -0.68 -5.13
CA LYS A 639 57.40 0.31 -4.27
C LYS A 639 58.92 0.22 -4.35
N ASP A 640 59.48 -0.99 -4.46
CA ASP A 640 60.91 -1.19 -4.61
C ASP A 640 61.42 -0.75 -5.99
N GLN A 641 60.66 -1.04 -7.04
CA GLN A 641 60.94 -0.59 -8.39
C GLN A 641 60.93 0.94 -8.50
N GLU A 642 59.97 1.61 -7.85
CA GLU A 642 59.92 3.08 -7.81
C GLU A 642 61.11 3.68 -7.06
N LYS A 643 61.57 3.03 -5.97
CA LYS A 643 62.81 3.44 -5.28
C LYS A 643 64.02 3.28 -6.19
N MET A 644 64.17 2.15 -6.88
CA MET A 644 65.26 1.93 -7.82
C MET A 644 65.24 2.94 -8.97
N LYS A 645 64.05 3.26 -9.49
CA LYS A 645 63.88 4.32 -10.49
C LYS A 645 64.31 5.68 -9.95
N SER A 646 63.90 6.04 -8.72
CA SER A 646 64.33 7.29 -8.07
C SER A 646 65.85 7.35 -7.87
N ILE A 647 66.50 6.24 -7.54
CA ILE A 647 67.97 6.16 -7.42
C ILE A 647 68.62 6.36 -8.79
N ARG A 648 68.17 5.65 -9.82
CA ARG A 648 68.67 5.84 -11.20
C ARG A 648 68.50 7.28 -11.70
N ASP A 649 67.34 7.89 -11.47
CA ASP A 649 67.10 9.30 -11.84
C ASP A 649 68.06 10.26 -11.12
N LYS A 650 68.42 9.97 -9.87
CA LYS A 650 69.42 10.76 -9.12
C LYS A 650 70.83 10.54 -9.68
N GLU A 651 71.20 9.30 -9.98
CA GLU A 651 72.47 8.96 -10.61
C GLU A 651 72.61 9.62 -11.99
N GLU A 652 71.58 9.54 -12.83
CA GLU A 652 71.55 10.21 -14.14
C GLU A 652 71.72 11.72 -13.99
N ARG A 653 71.03 12.36 -13.03
CA ARG A 653 71.23 13.80 -12.75
C ARG A 653 72.65 14.12 -12.31
N LEU A 654 73.26 13.29 -11.49
CA LEU A 654 74.66 13.46 -11.05
C LEU A 654 75.61 13.32 -12.23
N VAL A 655 75.42 12.31 -13.08
CA VAL A 655 76.22 12.09 -14.30
C VAL A 655 76.07 13.27 -15.26
N VAL A 656 74.85 13.72 -15.53
CA VAL A 656 74.58 14.89 -16.39
C VAL A 656 75.23 16.15 -15.81
N THR A 657 75.16 16.34 -14.49
CA THR A 657 75.79 17.50 -13.83
C THR A 657 77.31 17.43 -13.90
N ALA A 658 77.90 16.25 -13.67
CA ALA A 658 79.34 16.03 -13.79
C ALA A 658 79.82 16.25 -15.22
N TRP A 659 79.08 15.77 -16.21
CA TRP A 659 79.40 15.92 -17.63
C TRP A 659 79.26 17.39 -18.09
N TYR A 660 78.23 18.09 -17.64
CA TYR A 660 78.08 19.53 -17.88
C TYR A 660 79.23 20.33 -17.26
N ASN A 661 79.60 20.03 -16.01
CA ASN A 661 80.72 20.69 -15.33
C ASN A 661 82.05 20.43 -16.03
N LEU A 662 82.29 19.18 -16.46
CA LEU A 662 83.47 18.83 -17.25
C LEU A 662 83.48 19.57 -18.59
N GLY A 663 82.35 19.61 -19.31
CA GLY A 663 82.21 20.36 -20.55
C GLY A 663 82.46 21.86 -20.36
N MET A 664 81.95 22.44 -19.27
CA MET A 664 82.20 23.84 -18.90
C MET A 664 83.68 24.07 -18.56
N GLN A 665 84.32 23.14 -17.86
CA GLN A 665 85.75 23.21 -17.53
C GLN A 665 86.62 23.14 -18.79
N LEU A 666 86.31 22.24 -19.73
CA LEU A 666 87.00 22.14 -21.02
C LEU A 666 86.78 23.39 -21.87
N HIS A 667 85.56 23.94 -21.91
CA HIS A 667 85.28 25.21 -22.59
C HIS A 667 86.05 26.38 -21.96
N ARG A 668 86.11 26.43 -20.63
CA ARG A 668 86.90 27.42 -19.91
C ARG A 668 88.39 27.27 -20.20
N GLN A 669 88.92 26.05 -20.19
CA GLN A 669 90.32 25.78 -20.52
C GLN A 669 90.63 26.16 -21.98
N ALA A 670 89.76 25.85 -22.93
CA ALA A 670 89.91 26.25 -24.32
C ALA A 670 89.81 27.78 -24.50
N ALA A 671 88.95 28.46 -23.75
CA ALA A 671 88.87 29.93 -23.74
C ALA A 671 90.12 30.56 -23.09
N GLU A 672 90.61 29.99 -21.98
CA GLU A 672 91.86 30.38 -21.33
C GLU A 672 93.07 30.14 -22.22
N GLU A 673 93.12 29.04 -22.99
CA GLU A 673 94.15 28.79 -24.02
C GLU A 673 94.08 29.79 -25.17
N ARG A 674 92.88 30.13 -25.66
CA ARG A 674 92.70 31.18 -26.67
C ARG A 674 93.11 32.55 -26.14
N LEU A 675 92.82 32.87 -24.89
CA LEU A 675 93.25 34.10 -24.22
C LEU A 675 94.77 34.11 -23.96
N ALA A 676 95.35 32.96 -23.57
CA ALA A 676 96.79 32.79 -23.42
C ALA A 676 97.53 32.95 -24.75
N ASN A 677 96.98 32.41 -25.84
CA ASN A 677 97.48 32.60 -27.20
C ASN A 677 97.19 33.99 -27.76
N SER A 678 96.17 34.70 -27.28
CA SER A 678 95.92 36.10 -27.60
C SER A 678 96.83 37.06 -26.81
N SER A 679 97.49 36.58 -25.74
CA SER A 679 98.56 37.31 -25.04
C SER A 679 99.92 37.32 -25.76
N MET A 680 99.97 36.84 -27.01
CA MET A 680 101.17 36.83 -27.86
C MET A 680 101.68 38.22 -28.27
N GLY A 681 101.13 39.31 -27.70
CA GLY A 681 101.65 40.68 -27.78
C GLY A 681 102.47 41.14 -26.56
N GLN A 682 102.77 40.28 -25.57
CA GLN A 682 103.54 40.67 -24.39
C GLN A 682 105.03 40.31 -24.52
N SER A 683 105.90 41.31 -24.28
CA SER A 683 107.36 41.22 -24.46
C SER A 683 107.98 40.13 -23.58
N PHE A 684 109.12 39.59 -24.01
CA PHE A 684 109.85 38.49 -23.36
C PHE A 684 110.01 38.65 -21.83
N LEU A 685 110.16 39.89 -21.36
CA LEU A 685 110.28 40.26 -19.94
C LEU A 685 108.98 40.12 -19.12
N ALA A 686 107.80 40.19 -19.76
CA ALA A 686 106.52 39.93 -19.09
C ALA A 686 106.28 38.43 -18.88
N ARG A 687 106.72 37.59 -19.83
CA ARG A 687 106.68 36.12 -19.73
C ARG A 687 107.58 35.59 -18.60
N GLN A 688 108.77 36.17 -18.41
CA GLN A 688 109.68 35.73 -17.36
C GLN A 688 109.18 36.05 -15.93
N ARG A 689 108.37 37.10 -15.77
CA ARG A 689 107.77 37.48 -14.47
C ARG A 689 106.56 36.62 -14.08
N ALA A 690 105.78 36.13 -15.04
CA ALA A 690 104.60 35.28 -14.76
C ALA A 690 104.95 33.82 -14.38
N VAL A 691 106.11 33.31 -14.81
CA VAL A 691 106.55 31.92 -14.54
C VAL A 691 106.88 31.71 -13.06
N HIS A 692 107.27 32.75 -12.31
CA HIS A 692 107.56 32.63 -10.87
C HIS A 692 106.32 32.56 -9.98
N THR A 693 105.15 32.98 -10.46
CA THR A 693 103.90 32.97 -9.65
C THR A 693 103.08 31.69 -9.81
N ARG A 694 103.31 30.89 -10.86
CA ARG A 694 102.53 29.67 -11.14
C ARG A 694 103.01 28.40 -10.42
N ARG A 695 104.12 28.44 -9.69
CA ARG A 695 104.67 27.25 -8.97
C ARG A 695 104.11 27.02 -7.56
N ALA A 696 103.17 27.84 -7.08
CA ALA A 696 102.71 27.80 -5.69
C ALA A 696 101.37 27.07 -5.42
N ASN A 697 100.62 26.60 -6.42
CA ASN A 697 99.22 26.13 -6.20
C ASN A 697 98.86 24.73 -6.75
N THR A 698 99.81 23.81 -6.90
CA THR A 698 99.53 22.42 -7.33
C THR A 698 100.00 21.36 -6.33
N ILE A 699 99.75 21.61 -5.04
CA ILE A 699 99.77 20.56 -4.00
C ILE A 699 98.45 20.68 -3.24
N ASN A 700 97.50 19.81 -3.59
CA ASN A 700 96.39 19.30 -2.75
C ASN A 700 95.19 18.95 -3.62
N SER A 701 95.21 17.76 -4.23
CA SER A 701 94.01 16.94 -4.38
C SER A 701 94.45 15.60 -4.95
N LEU A 702 94.58 14.59 -4.08
CA LEU A 702 94.49 13.15 -4.39
C LEU A 702 94.70 12.38 -3.07
N HIS A 703 93.64 12.31 -2.26
CA HIS A 703 93.43 11.24 -1.28
C HIS A 703 91.96 11.31 -0.85
N ASN A 704 91.17 10.30 -1.19
CA ASN A 704 90.78 9.24 -0.25
C ASN A 704 89.45 8.61 -0.69
N SER A 705 89.47 7.29 -0.91
CA SER A 705 88.30 6.45 -1.11
C SER A 705 88.32 5.33 -0.09
N THR A 706 87.54 5.45 0.98
CA THR A 706 87.03 4.28 1.75
C THR A 706 85.83 4.72 2.61
N SER A 707 84.74 3.98 2.51
CA SER A 707 83.54 4.01 3.38
C SER A 707 83.88 3.50 4.80
N PRO A 708 82.94 3.35 5.78
CA PRO A 708 81.54 3.79 5.93
C PRO A 708 81.28 4.50 7.29
N SER A 709 80.06 5.01 7.56
CA SER A 709 79.34 4.90 8.87
C SER A 709 78.15 5.87 9.01
N LEU A 710 77.01 5.27 9.40
CA LEU A 710 75.97 5.68 10.36
C LEU A 710 75.63 7.16 10.64
N GLU A 711 74.32 7.42 10.50
CA GLU A 711 73.43 8.19 11.38
C GLU A 711 73.98 9.41 12.14
N GLN A 712 73.51 10.61 11.77
CA GLN A 712 72.99 11.55 12.77
C GLN A 712 72.03 12.57 12.16
N GLU A 713 70.88 12.72 12.82
CA GLU A 713 69.89 13.77 12.56
C GLU A 713 70.40 15.17 12.91
N GLY A 714 69.92 16.18 12.17
CA GLY A 714 70.04 17.59 12.54
C GLY A 714 69.53 18.54 11.45
N PRO A 715 68.54 19.42 11.72
CA PRO A 715 67.77 20.10 10.68
C PRO A 715 68.38 21.44 10.27
N LEU A 716 68.42 21.74 8.96
CA LEU A 716 68.69 23.09 8.48
C LEU A 716 67.71 23.53 7.39
N SER A 717 66.90 24.49 7.81
CA SER A 717 65.99 25.34 7.05
C SER A 717 66.70 26.01 5.87
N ILE A 718 66.20 25.82 4.65
CA ILE A 718 66.53 26.66 3.49
C ILE A 718 65.26 27.21 2.86
N ARG A 719 65.22 28.54 2.90
CA ARG A 719 64.24 29.47 2.36
C ARG A 719 64.42 29.55 0.83
N THR A 720 63.36 29.26 0.07
CA THR A 720 63.32 29.47 -1.38
C THR A 720 62.85 30.88 -1.74
N PRO A 721 63.43 31.55 -2.75
CA PRO A 721 62.81 32.71 -3.39
C PRO A 721 62.23 32.27 -4.75
N THR A 722 60.91 32.33 -4.91
CA THR A 722 60.28 32.19 -6.23
C THR A 722 59.60 33.48 -6.66
N THR A 723 60.25 34.18 -7.58
CA THR A 723 59.69 35.34 -8.30
C THR A 723 58.74 34.84 -9.39
N LYS A 724 57.42 34.98 -9.19
CA LYS A 724 56.41 34.75 -10.23
C LYS A 724 55.95 36.10 -10.81
N ARG A 725 56.23 36.33 -12.11
CA ARG A 725 55.60 37.40 -12.91
C ARG A 725 54.19 36.96 -13.30
N ARG A 726 53.19 37.81 -13.01
CA ARG A 726 51.78 37.70 -13.41
C ARG A 726 51.58 38.16 -14.85
N PHE A 727 50.79 37.40 -15.61
CA PHE A 727 49.94 37.93 -16.67
C PHE A 727 48.48 37.73 -16.27
N SER A 728 47.67 38.79 -16.39
CA SER A 728 46.25 38.84 -16.02
C SER A 728 45.42 39.20 -17.24
N PHE A 729 44.41 38.39 -17.58
CA PHE A 729 43.31 38.78 -18.46
C PHE A 729 42.04 39.01 -17.64
N ARG A 730 41.48 40.21 -17.78
CA ARG A 730 40.19 40.64 -17.19
C ARG A 730 39.02 40.02 -17.97
N ARG A 731 38.00 39.54 -17.25
CA ARG A 731 36.61 39.44 -17.76
C ARG A 731 35.77 40.46 -17.01
N ASN A 732 35.08 41.31 -17.77
CA ASN A 732 34.10 42.29 -17.28
C ASN A 732 32.67 41.72 -17.36
N LYS A 733 31.83 42.31 -16.51
CA LYS A 733 30.44 42.06 -16.14
C LYS A 733 29.39 42.38 -17.23
N THR A 734 28.32 41.55 -17.29
CA THR A 734 26.83 41.77 -17.31
C THR A 734 26.21 42.81 -18.26
N PRO A 735 24.85 43.00 -18.35
CA PRO A 735 23.64 42.21 -17.98
C PRO A 735 22.57 42.14 -19.11
N THR A 736 21.46 41.39 -18.95
CA THR A 736 20.06 41.90 -19.07
C THR A 736 18.98 40.82 -18.85
N GLU A 737 17.83 41.31 -18.38
CA GLU A 737 16.61 40.70 -17.84
C GLU A 737 15.52 40.36 -18.91
N PRO A 738 14.32 39.83 -18.52
CA PRO A 738 13.44 39.00 -19.36
C PRO A 738 12.27 39.76 -20.02
N VAL A 739 11.55 39.08 -20.93
CA VAL A 739 10.26 39.54 -21.47
C VAL A 739 9.25 38.38 -21.54
N THR A 740 8.05 38.68 -21.05
CA THR A 740 6.81 37.90 -21.03
C THR A 740 5.90 38.13 -22.26
N LEU A 741 4.91 37.22 -22.42
CA LEU A 741 3.59 37.34 -23.07
C LEU A 741 3.43 37.01 -24.57
N GLY A 742 2.43 36.13 -24.84
CA GLY A 742 1.81 35.97 -26.15
C GLY A 742 0.84 34.78 -26.26
N MET A 743 -0.43 34.96 -25.85
CA MET A 743 -1.58 34.18 -26.34
C MET A 743 -1.76 34.46 -27.85
N ARG A 744 -2.30 33.62 -28.75
CA ARG A 744 -3.62 32.97 -28.87
C ARG A 744 -3.65 32.16 -30.21
N PRO A 745 -4.74 31.41 -30.54
CA PRO A 745 -4.76 30.28 -31.47
C PRO A 745 -5.27 30.62 -32.90
N THR A 746 -5.11 29.66 -33.83
CA THR A 746 -5.74 29.66 -35.17
C THR A 746 -6.45 28.33 -35.45
N SER A 747 -7.77 28.40 -35.34
CA SER A 747 -8.82 27.96 -36.29
C SER A 747 -8.58 26.91 -37.38
N LEU A 748 -9.49 25.92 -37.38
CA LEU A 748 -10.36 25.44 -38.48
C LEU A 748 -9.72 25.01 -39.81
N GLN A 749 -9.93 23.73 -40.15
CA GLN A 749 -10.65 23.41 -41.38
C GLN A 749 -11.34 22.03 -41.32
N SER A 750 -12.66 22.08 -41.46
CA SER A 750 -13.59 21.00 -41.73
C SER A 750 -13.41 20.48 -43.17
N GLY A 751 -13.35 19.17 -43.35
CA GLY A 751 -13.49 18.50 -44.64
C GLY A 751 -14.57 17.42 -44.56
N PHE A 752 -15.80 17.79 -44.93
CA PHE A 752 -16.83 16.85 -45.36
C PHE A 752 -16.43 16.32 -46.74
N ILE A 753 -16.26 15.00 -46.90
CA ILE A 753 -16.46 14.33 -48.18
C ILE A 753 -17.31 13.09 -47.94
N HIS A 754 -18.50 13.15 -48.54
CA HIS A 754 -19.44 12.06 -48.71
C HIS A 754 -19.01 11.33 -49.99
N THR A 755 -18.71 10.03 -49.93
CA THR A 755 -18.71 9.18 -51.13
C THR A 755 -19.04 7.74 -50.74
N ILE A 756 -20.19 7.29 -51.23
CA ILE A 756 -20.66 5.90 -51.26
C ILE A 756 -19.89 5.17 -52.36
N PRO A 757 -19.53 3.88 -52.15
CA PRO A 757 -20.02 2.86 -53.08
C PRO A 757 -20.62 1.63 -52.37
N GLN A 758 -21.81 1.22 -52.84
CA GLN A 758 -22.22 -0.19 -53.00
C GLN A 758 -21.17 -0.88 -53.91
N GLU A 759 -20.77 -2.15 -53.78
CA GLU A 759 -21.58 -3.37 -53.68
C GLU A 759 -20.64 -4.58 -53.39
N GLN A 760 -21.16 -5.59 -52.71
CA GLN A 760 -20.88 -7.04 -52.84
C GLN A 760 -19.43 -7.58 -52.65
N GLU A 761 -19.20 -8.22 -51.50
CA GLU A 761 -18.60 -9.57 -51.48
C GLU A 761 -19.10 -10.34 -50.25
N GLU A 762 -19.68 -11.50 -50.51
CA GLU A 762 -20.22 -12.46 -49.55
C GLU A 762 -19.12 -12.99 -48.63
N SER A 763 -19.37 -13.04 -47.31
CA SER A 763 -18.54 -13.82 -46.40
C SER A 763 -19.38 -14.88 -45.70
N GLU A 764 -18.94 -16.12 -45.89
CA GLU A 764 -19.47 -17.35 -45.33
C GLU A 764 -19.60 -17.31 -43.81
N PHE A 765 -20.69 -17.91 -43.34
CA PHE A 765 -20.86 -18.39 -41.96
C PHE A 765 -19.71 -19.34 -41.58
N PRO A 766 -19.09 -19.21 -40.38
CA PRO A 766 -18.35 -20.33 -39.82
C PRO A 766 -19.32 -21.34 -39.20
N GLU A 767 -19.25 -22.57 -39.70
CA GLU A 767 -19.89 -23.75 -39.14
C GLU A 767 -19.56 -23.95 -37.66
N ILE A 768 -20.61 -24.19 -36.88
CA ILE A 768 -20.54 -24.70 -35.51
C ILE A 768 -20.03 -26.14 -35.59
N LYS A 769 -18.78 -26.39 -35.20
CA LYS A 769 -18.28 -27.75 -35.01
C LYS A 769 -18.99 -28.40 -33.81
N GLN A 770 -19.63 -29.52 -34.09
CA GLN A 770 -20.27 -30.39 -33.12
C GLN A 770 -19.28 -30.96 -32.11
N ASN A 771 -19.77 -31.01 -30.88
CA ASN A 771 -19.22 -31.70 -29.73
C ASN A 771 -18.76 -33.13 -30.05
N HIS A 772 -17.48 -33.43 -29.80
CA HIS A 772 -17.06 -34.80 -29.55
C HIS A 772 -17.34 -35.15 -28.08
N PHE A 773 -18.52 -35.74 -27.85
CA PHE A 773 -18.73 -36.64 -26.71
C PHE A 773 -17.78 -37.83 -26.88
N SER A 774 -16.84 -37.98 -25.95
CA SER A 774 -16.04 -39.19 -25.78
C SER A 774 -16.57 -39.86 -24.52
N ASP A 775 -17.60 -40.68 -24.68
CA ASP A 775 -18.04 -41.60 -23.64
C ASP A 775 -17.39 -42.96 -23.87
N GLY A 776 -17.12 -43.65 -22.77
CA GLY A 776 -16.03 -44.59 -22.62
C GLY A 776 -16.11 -45.93 -23.35
N THR A 777 -15.02 -46.69 -23.24
CA THR A 777 -15.01 -48.14 -23.43
C THR A 777 -13.95 -48.77 -22.52
N LEU A 778 -14.44 -49.44 -21.47
CA LEU A 778 -13.95 -50.69 -20.88
C LEU A 778 -12.44 -51.02 -21.02
N THR A 779 -11.68 -50.87 -19.93
CA THR A 779 -11.06 -51.97 -19.15
C THR A 779 -10.28 -51.44 -17.95
#